data_AF-A0A7S4F8Y8-F1
#
_entry.id   AF-A0A7S4F8Y8-F1
#
_cell.length_a   1.000
_cell.length_b   1.000
_cell.length_c   1.000
_cell.angle_alpha   90.00
_cell.angle_beta   90.00
_cell.angle_gamma   90.00
#
_symmetry.space_group_name_H-M   'P 1'
#
loop_
_entity.id
_entity.type
_entity.pdbx_description
1 polymer ?
#
loop_
_entity_poly.entity_id
_entity_poly.type
_entity_poly.pdbx_seq_one_letter_code
_entity_poly.pdbx_strand_id
1 'polypeptide(L)'
;MGSAASNQSKRAVAPEQVSAGEAPADSPGPPCNAGNEVRLLKSKLEAETKERQRAQAQLAALRMEHDALQEKHAALLAKQVPDGEVPFDHVRLHHPRDPRSIIEIVGELAKRNGLARPAPHDHNVTTSTASAKEIHDKFSTSGDNFVYKFGDDSVFHKGLEGYLGLPSPEIYQAMEYEHASKTPFDSHNVFGTTPYEEFDYVANGKVGDKQDRDEAKECHGRVGWDLERFLKEKRCRDAGLIREEVLGVRLYTGPMYIHYNNRVLRTGVKGEYVTTIHVINSAVHKASRLQRACIVYRGVRGGVLPKEFWEENAHGVMGGVELGMMSTTTDRSVALGFAAGAGGAGRNDGKCSMILQIRMGMVDRGAEVSFLSQFPAEKEILFGPLTGLEVVSTPFLEKAGGEEGADVIVVELRLSTNQRSMPIEQVISKLKTSHLDLVKLMLDRFEIVGVPERMLSPLLRLKSKADSADGAWFNVPANFQESTKQVFDARESVFQALFNTPDSEGVDHERVAAACAQEGRHEVAIKLLRHAQFECAKGDTDEARIASWMVGQQQLRSPWPATFVELVAASAEQLAQLVRQAVQQLGERDALVDGKRVMAYDKQACRWSPASIVRVRSSDKESIDVLANGWQKLAVERSDICVVSEGGVGAALRAAATAGHEHLVKSLLQSKASMCVVDARLNSALHLAARAGHASICKQLLAAGAKKTTTNFFRQDAVDLARATRQQRVVRLFEPTLSDKDFAAIGAEGRLTPLMRACRENDLEKVKTLLSQDDANMNSQSRGGCTGLSIAAEEGHESVLAALLTANAVIDAVDNIGMTSFMLACQNGHEACARTLLKAKAAPDAARENGTNSLMLACQNGHEACVRALLKAKATPDAARENGTNSLMLVCQDGHEACARALLLAKAAPDAADKDGRTSLMFACKNGHEACARTLLKAKAAPDAAQENGWTSLMSACQNGHEACARTLLEAKAA
;
A
#
# COMPACT_ATOMS: atom_id res chain seq x y z
N MET A 1 -52.25 -31.38 -10.37
CA MET A 1 -52.99 -31.99 -9.25
C MET A 1 -52.12 -33.15 -8.77
N GLY A 2 -51.24 -33.00 -7.78
CA GLY A 2 -51.48 -32.75 -6.35
C GLY A 2 -50.97 -34.02 -5.64
N SER A 3 -50.13 -34.03 -4.62
CA SER A 3 -49.60 -33.00 -3.73
C SER A 3 -48.39 -33.57 -2.96
N ALA A 4 -47.39 -32.70 -2.73
CA ALA A 4 -46.57 -32.55 -1.52
C ALA A 4 -46.12 -33.77 -0.69
N ALA A 5 -44.80 -34.00 -0.74
CA ALA A 5 -43.83 -33.95 0.37
C ALA A 5 -44.22 -34.48 1.77
N SER A 6 -43.46 -35.47 2.26
CA SER A 6 -42.52 -35.29 3.38
C SER A 6 -41.71 -36.56 3.62
N ASN A 7 -40.39 -36.41 3.72
CA ASN A 7 -39.42 -37.51 3.87
C ASN A 7 -39.35 -38.02 5.32
N GLN A 8 -39.55 -39.34 5.42
CA GLN A 8 -39.40 -40.23 6.57
C GLN A 8 -37.92 -40.33 7.00
N SER A 9 -37.59 -40.09 8.29
CA SER A 9 -37.61 -41.01 9.46
C SER A 9 -36.32 -41.84 9.58
N LYS A 10 -35.39 -41.54 10.51
CA LYS A 10 -35.40 -41.80 11.97
C LYS A 10 -35.76 -43.24 12.36
N ARG A 11 -34.75 -44.07 12.69
CA ARG A 11 -34.73 -44.83 13.96
C ARG A 11 -33.38 -45.49 14.22
N ALA A 12 -33.06 -45.57 15.51
CA ALA A 12 -31.79 -45.93 16.10
C ALA A 12 -31.72 -47.43 16.50
N VAL A 13 -30.50 -47.97 16.44
CA VAL A 13 -29.86 -48.99 17.31
C VAL A 13 -30.49 -50.40 17.45
N ALA A 14 -29.75 -51.37 16.85
CA ALA A 14 -29.42 -52.77 17.25
C ALA A 14 -30.52 -53.86 17.36
N PRO A 15 -30.20 -55.20 17.28
CA PRO A 15 -28.89 -55.87 17.35
C PRO A 15 -28.63 -57.07 16.35
N GLU A 16 -27.50 -57.75 16.57
CA GLU A 16 -27.15 -59.17 16.28
C GLU A 16 -26.41 -59.62 14.99
N GLN A 17 -25.66 -60.72 15.18
CA GLN A 17 -24.45 -61.21 14.50
C GLN A 17 -24.70 -62.17 13.31
N VAL A 18 -23.60 -62.52 12.60
CA VAL A 18 -23.14 -63.89 12.20
C VAL A 18 -22.71 -64.06 10.72
N SER A 19 -21.40 -64.34 10.53
CA SER A 19 -20.71 -65.24 9.54
C SER A 19 -20.79 -64.97 8.01
N ALA A 20 -19.91 -65.42 7.10
CA ALA A 20 -18.70 -66.29 7.03
C ALA A 20 -17.94 -65.91 5.71
N GLY A 21 -16.60 -65.93 5.61
CA GLY A 21 -15.76 -67.07 5.13
C GLY A 21 -15.29 -66.88 3.65
N GLU A 22 -14.06 -66.42 3.38
CA GLU A 22 -12.80 -67.17 3.00
C GLU A 22 -12.82 -67.81 1.57
N ALA A 23 -12.05 -67.30 0.56
CA ALA A 23 -10.61 -67.49 0.18
C ALA A 23 -10.48 -68.44 -1.06
N PRO A 24 -9.34 -68.62 -1.83
CA PRO A 24 -7.92 -68.26 -1.58
C PRO A 24 -6.99 -67.89 -2.81
N ALA A 25 -5.72 -67.57 -2.48
CA ALA A 25 -4.39 -67.82 -3.15
C ALA A 25 -4.08 -67.27 -4.58
N ASP A 26 -2.87 -66.82 -4.99
CA ASP A 26 -1.49 -66.97 -4.50
C ASP A 26 -0.53 -65.86 -5.07
N SER A 27 0.63 -65.67 -4.43
CA SER A 27 1.67 -64.58 -4.54
C SER A 27 2.71 -64.77 -5.70
N PRO A 28 3.85 -64.01 -5.90
CA PRO A 28 4.47 -62.84 -5.19
C PRO A 28 5.17 -61.72 -6.05
N GLY A 29 5.51 -60.56 -5.44
CA GLY A 29 6.47 -59.53 -5.95
C GLY A 29 6.35 -58.13 -5.29
N PRO A 30 7.42 -57.30 -5.21
CA PRO A 30 8.19 -56.90 -4.02
C PRO A 30 7.63 -55.69 -3.21
N PRO A 31 8.07 -55.48 -1.95
CA PRO A 31 7.47 -54.51 -1.04
C PRO A 31 8.10 -53.11 -1.13
N CYS A 32 7.27 -52.08 -1.25
CA CYS A 32 7.68 -50.67 -1.36
C CYS A 32 7.72 -49.99 0.02
N ASN A 33 8.75 -49.17 0.21
CA ASN A 33 9.29 -48.56 1.44
C ASN A 33 8.44 -47.46 2.12
N ALA A 34 7.11 -47.57 2.19
CA ALA A 34 6.27 -46.51 2.77
C ALA A 34 6.50 -46.25 4.28
N GLY A 35 7.00 -47.26 5.02
CA GLY A 35 7.31 -47.12 6.44
C GLY A 35 8.58 -46.31 6.73
N ASN A 36 9.54 -46.27 5.80
CA ASN A 36 10.83 -45.62 6.01
C ASN A 36 10.75 -44.10 5.82
N GLU A 37 9.91 -43.60 4.92
CA GLU A 37 9.75 -42.16 4.71
C GLU A 37 9.04 -41.46 5.87
N VAL A 38 7.99 -42.07 6.44
CA VAL A 38 7.30 -41.52 7.62
C VAL A 38 8.20 -41.54 8.85
N ARG A 39 9.05 -42.57 8.98
CA ARG A 39 10.02 -42.67 10.07
C ARG A 39 11.16 -41.65 9.92
N LEU A 40 11.60 -41.39 8.69
CA LEU A 40 12.60 -40.38 8.37
C LEU A 40 12.07 -38.96 8.57
N LEU A 41 10.81 -38.68 8.23
CA LEU A 41 10.17 -37.38 8.45
C LEU A 41 9.93 -37.12 9.94
N LYS A 42 9.51 -38.12 10.71
CA LYS A 42 9.45 -38.01 12.18
C LYS A 42 10.84 -37.79 12.78
N SER A 43 11.87 -38.50 12.32
CA SER A 43 13.23 -38.30 12.86
C SER A 43 13.81 -36.93 12.49
N LYS A 44 13.47 -36.38 11.32
CA LYS A 44 13.87 -35.01 10.92
C LYS A 44 13.15 -33.95 11.75
N LEU A 45 11.85 -34.11 11.99
CA LEU A 45 11.09 -33.20 12.85
C LEU A 45 11.56 -33.26 14.32
N GLU A 46 11.90 -34.45 14.82
CA GLU A 46 12.51 -34.64 16.14
C GLU A 46 13.93 -34.07 16.23
N ALA A 47 14.70 -34.10 15.13
CA ALA A 47 16.01 -33.47 15.06
C ALA A 47 15.92 -31.94 15.05
N GLU A 48 15.03 -31.36 14.23
CA GLU A 48 14.81 -29.91 14.18
C GLU A 48 14.26 -29.37 15.51
N THR A 49 13.35 -30.10 16.17
CA THR A 49 12.84 -29.70 17.49
C THR A 49 13.92 -29.77 18.57
N LYS A 50 14.80 -30.79 18.55
CA LYS A 50 15.97 -30.84 19.44
C LYS A 50 16.98 -29.73 19.15
N GLU A 51 17.20 -29.39 17.88
CA GLU A 51 18.12 -28.32 17.49
C GLU A 51 17.57 -26.96 17.93
N ARG A 52 16.26 -26.74 17.78
CA ARG A 52 15.58 -25.52 18.25
C ARG A 52 15.59 -25.41 19.78
N GLN A 53 15.43 -26.52 20.49
CA GLN A 53 15.58 -26.56 21.96
C GLN A 53 17.02 -26.31 22.41
N ARG A 54 18.02 -26.85 21.68
CA ARG A 54 19.45 -26.56 21.94
C ARG A 54 19.79 -25.11 21.68
N ALA A 55 19.27 -24.51 20.60
CA ALA A 55 19.45 -23.11 20.29
C ALA A 55 18.79 -22.20 21.35
N GLN A 56 17.58 -22.54 21.81
CA GLN A 56 16.93 -21.83 22.92
C GLN A 56 17.71 -21.99 24.25
N ALA A 57 18.25 -23.17 24.53
CA ALA A 57 19.09 -23.40 25.70
C ALA A 57 20.43 -22.64 25.64
N GLN A 58 21.06 -22.56 24.45
CA GLN A 58 22.26 -21.74 24.24
C GLN A 58 21.95 -20.25 24.38
N LEU A 59 20.81 -19.78 23.87
CA LEU A 59 20.39 -18.39 24.01
C LEU A 59 20.09 -18.04 25.49
N ALA A 60 19.50 -18.98 26.25
CA ALA A 60 19.27 -18.82 27.68
C ALA A 60 20.58 -18.83 28.48
N ALA A 61 21.53 -19.70 28.12
CA ALA A 61 22.86 -19.72 28.73
C ALA A 61 23.64 -18.42 28.46
N LEU A 62 23.61 -17.91 27.23
CA LEU A 62 24.22 -16.63 26.88
C LEU A 62 23.56 -15.44 27.59
N ARG A 63 22.24 -15.48 27.83
CA ARG A 63 21.55 -14.47 28.66
C ARG A 63 22.00 -14.53 30.11
N MET A 64 22.09 -15.72 30.71
CA MET A 64 22.60 -15.86 32.08
C MET A 64 24.06 -15.41 32.20
N GLU A 65 24.88 -15.67 31.17
CA GLU A 65 26.28 -15.22 31.14
C GLU A 65 26.37 -13.69 30.96
N HIS A 66 25.51 -13.10 30.14
CA HIS A 66 25.38 -11.65 30.01
C HIS A 66 24.94 -10.99 31.32
N ASP A 67 23.95 -11.56 32.00
CA ASP A 67 23.43 -11.05 33.28
C ASP A 67 24.48 -11.19 34.39
N ALA A 68 25.23 -12.30 34.42
CA ALA A 68 26.36 -12.49 35.34
C ALA A 68 27.53 -11.52 35.06
N LEU A 69 27.77 -11.19 33.79
CA LEU A 69 28.75 -10.16 33.41
C LEU A 69 28.26 -8.76 33.80
N GLN A 70 26.96 -8.47 33.68
CA GLN A 70 26.37 -7.22 34.16
C GLN A 70 26.45 -7.10 35.68
N GLU A 71 26.19 -8.18 36.44
CA GLU A 71 26.37 -8.19 37.90
C GLU A 71 27.84 -8.02 38.30
N LYS A 72 28.79 -8.69 37.63
CA LYS A 72 30.22 -8.48 37.86
C LYS A 72 30.65 -7.05 37.55
N HIS A 73 30.12 -6.46 36.48
CA HIS A 73 30.40 -5.09 36.09
C HIS A 73 29.78 -4.09 37.10
N ALA A 74 28.57 -4.36 37.60
CA ALA A 74 27.93 -3.60 38.66
C ALA A 74 28.70 -3.70 40.00
N ALA A 75 29.23 -4.89 40.33
CA ALA A 75 30.06 -5.10 41.51
C ALA A 75 31.45 -4.43 41.39
N LEU A 76 32.01 -4.33 40.18
CA LEU A 76 33.24 -3.58 39.89
C LEU A 76 33.01 -2.06 40.00
N LEU A 77 31.85 -1.58 39.56
CA LEU A 77 31.44 -0.18 39.71
C LEU A 77 31.17 0.18 41.18
N ALA A 78 30.60 -0.74 41.97
CA ALA A 78 30.39 -0.55 43.41
C ALA A 78 31.71 -0.45 44.21
N LYS A 79 32.82 -1.03 43.71
CA LYS A 79 34.16 -0.92 44.32
C LYS A 79 34.91 0.38 43.99
N GLN A 80 34.37 1.24 43.10
CA GLN A 80 35.00 2.50 42.69
C GLN A 80 34.37 3.75 43.32
N VAL A 81 33.46 3.60 44.28
CA VAL A 81 32.81 4.72 44.99
C VAL A 81 33.30 4.75 46.45
N PRO A 82 33.90 5.86 46.93
CA PRO A 82 34.26 6.01 48.34
C PRO A 82 33.01 6.16 49.23
N ASP A 83 33.12 5.65 50.45
CA ASP A 83 32.11 5.46 51.49
C ASP A 83 31.13 6.61 51.74
N GLY A 84 29.86 6.25 51.94
CA GLY A 84 28.77 7.11 52.41
C GLY A 84 27.41 6.39 52.35
N GLU A 85 27.23 5.36 53.18
CA GLU A 85 26.05 4.49 53.25
C GLU A 85 24.79 5.14 53.83
N VAL A 86 23.61 4.64 53.40
CA VAL A 86 22.64 4.02 54.32
C VAL A 86 22.12 2.73 53.65
N PRO A 87 22.11 1.56 54.32
CA PRO A 87 21.75 0.28 53.71
C PRO A 87 20.22 0.05 53.78
N PHE A 88 19.62 -0.46 52.70
CA PHE A 88 18.24 -0.97 52.73
C PHE A 88 18.22 -2.48 52.52
N ASP A 89 17.71 -3.16 53.54
CA ASP A 89 17.53 -4.60 53.63
C ASP A 89 16.73 -5.19 52.46
N HIS A 90 17.24 -6.28 51.91
CA HIS A 90 16.55 -7.10 50.93
C HIS A 90 15.37 -7.84 51.56
N VAL A 91 14.15 -7.38 51.30
CA VAL A 91 12.94 -8.22 51.46
C VAL A 91 12.67 -8.92 50.12
N ARG A 92 13.00 -10.21 50.04
CA ARG A 92 12.52 -11.11 48.99
C ARG A 92 11.00 -11.25 49.11
N LEU A 93 10.23 -10.76 48.13
CA LEU A 93 8.83 -11.13 47.96
C LEU A 93 8.51 -11.49 46.51
N HIS A 94 7.67 -12.51 46.40
CA HIS A 94 7.40 -13.33 45.24
C HIS A 94 6.85 -12.57 44.03
N HIS A 95 7.32 -12.98 42.84
CA HIS A 95 6.74 -12.71 41.53
C HIS A 95 5.24 -13.08 41.50
N PRO A 96 4.32 -12.20 41.08
CA PRO A 96 3.02 -12.61 40.57
C PRO A 96 2.97 -12.41 39.05
N ARG A 97 2.82 -13.53 38.34
CA ARG A 97 2.45 -13.58 36.93
C ARG A 97 0.94 -13.38 36.82
N ASP A 98 0.43 -12.14 36.77
CA ASP A 98 -0.94 -11.92 36.27
C ASP A 98 -1.18 -10.44 35.89
N PRO A 99 -1.51 -10.11 34.62
CA PRO A 99 -1.86 -8.76 34.17
C PRO A 99 -3.17 -8.21 34.75
N ARG A 100 -3.91 -9.01 35.52
CA ARG A 100 -5.24 -8.64 36.06
C ARG A 100 -5.21 -7.71 37.28
N SER A 101 -4.06 -7.49 37.92
CA SER A 101 -3.97 -6.76 39.20
C SER A 101 -3.98 -5.23 39.07
N ILE A 102 -3.55 -4.65 37.95
CA ILE A 102 -3.40 -3.19 37.81
C ILE A 102 -4.77 -2.48 37.78
N ILE A 103 -5.73 -3.05 37.05
CA ILE A 103 -7.10 -2.52 36.96
C ILE A 103 -7.82 -2.65 38.30
N GLU A 104 -7.55 -3.70 39.08
CA GLU A 104 -8.12 -3.89 40.41
C GLU A 104 -7.53 -2.93 41.45
N ILE A 105 -6.22 -2.69 41.44
CA ILE A 105 -5.58 -1.72 42.35
C ILE A 105 -6.08 -0.29 42.08
N VAL A 106 -6.19 0.10 40.79
CA VAL A 106 -6.77 1.40 40.38
C VAL A 106 -8.27 1.47 40.72
N GLY A 107 -8.99 0.35 40.56
CA GLY A 107 -10.41 0.23 40.88
C GLY A 107 -10.74 0.24 42.37
N GLU A 108 -9.88 -0.32 43.22
CA GLU A 108 -10.02 -0.29 44.69
C GLU A 108 -9.72 1.10 45.28
N LEU A 109 -8.74 1.83 44.71
CA LEU A 109 -8.43 3.21 45.09
C LEU A 109 -9.55 4.18 44.69
N ALA A 110 -10.16 4.00 43.52
CA ALA A 110 -11.33 4.79 43.08
C ALA A 110 -12.54 4.59 44.01
N LYS A 111 -12.72 3.38 44.56
CA LYS A 111 -13.79 3.06 45.53
C LYS A 111 -13.51 3.64 46.92
N ARG A 112 -12.25 3.65 47.38
CA ARG A 112 -11.87 4.23 48.69
C ARG A 112 -12.03 5.75 48.77
N ASN A 113 -11.88 6.46 47.64
CA ASN A 113 -11.92 7.93 47.57
C ASN A 113 -13.26 8.51 47.08
N GLY A 114 -14.32 7.69 46.96
CA GLY A 114 -15.69 8.19 46.74
C GLY A 114 -15.98 8.80 45.35
N LEU A 115 -15.26 8.39 44.30
CA LEU A 115 -15.50 8.88 42.94
C LEU A 115 -16.53 8.00 42.21
N ALA A 116 -17.67 8.57 41.84
CA ALA A 116 -18.70 7.90 41.04
C ALA A 116 -18.22 7.63 39.61
N ARG A 117 -18.66 6.49 39.03
CA ARG A 117 -18.45 6.15 37.61
C ARG A 117 -18.89 7.30 36.70
N PRO A 118 -18.09 7.73 35.70
CA PRO A 118 -18.60 8.55 34.62
C PRO A 118 -19.51 7.69 33.71
N ALA A 119 -20.62 8.28 33.27
CA ALA A 119 -21.51 7.74 32.24
C ALA A 119 -20.79 7.66 30.87
N PRO A 120 -21.23 6.78 29.94
CA PRO A 120 -20.64 6.71 28.61
C PRO A 120 -21.00 7.98 27.83
N HIS A 121 -19.99 8.76 27.44
CA HIS A 121 -20.17 9.92 26.55
C HIS A 121 -19.61 9.61 25.16
N ASP A 122 -20.41 10.03 24.18
CA ASP A 122 -20.23 9.88 22.74
C ASP A 122 -18.88 10.41 22.23
N HIS A 123 -18.19 9.61 21.41
CA HIS A 123 -17.02 10.05 20.66
C HIS A 123 -17.45 10.82 19.41
N ASN A 124 -17.78 12.10 19.60
CA ASN A 124 -17.71 13.12 18.56
C ASN A 124 -16.48 13.99 18.84
N VAL A 125 -15.37 13.77 18.12
CA VAL A 125 -14.23 14.69 18.13
C VAL A 125 -14.50 15.77 17.08
N THR A 126 -15.32 16.74 17.47
CA THR A 126 -15.40 18.03 16.76
C THR A 126 -14.13 18.83 17.05
N THR A 127 -13.57 19.39 15.99
CA THR A 127 -12.57 20.45 15.97
C THR A 127 -13.06 21.68 16.74
N SER A 128 -12.88 21.70 18.06
CA SER A 128 -12.93 22.94 18.82
C SER A 128 -11.53 23.54 18.86
N THR A 129 -11.41 24.76 18.35
CA THR A 129 -10.35 25.70 18.70
C THR A 129 -10.08 25.60 20.20
N ALA A 130 -8.93 25.03 20.58
CA ALA A 130 -8.52 24.96 21.97
C ALA A 130 -8.51 26.39 22.51
N SER A 131 -9.50 26.72 23.34
CA SER A 131 -9.51 27.99 24.07
C SER A 131 -8.20 28.08 24.84
N ALA A 132 -7.65 29.28 24.97
CA ALA A 132 -6.34 29.59 25.56
C ALA A 132 -6.15 29.14 27.04
N LYS A 133 -7.00 28.26 27.58
CA LYS A 133 -7.05 27.82 28.97
C LYS A 133 -6.50 26.42 29.24
N GLU A 134 -6.01 25.69 28.24
CA GLU A 134 -5.49 24.31 28.39
C GLU A 134 -4.00 24.17 28.03
N ILE A 135 -3.17 25.12 28.46
CA ILE A 135 -1.73 25.14 28.15
C ILE A 135 -0.94 25.17 29.46
N HIS A 136 -0.62 23.98 30.00
CA HIS A 136 0.18 23.86 31.22
C HIS A 136 1.32 22.83 31.11
N ASP A 137 2.46 23.26 31.64
CA ASP A 137 3.72 22.58 31.98
C ASP A 137 4.59 21.92 30.90
N LYS A 138 5.85 22.34 30.89
CA LYS A 138 6.98 21.72 30.17
C LYS A 138 7.43 20.39 30.82
N PHE A 139 7.34 20.31 32.15
CA PHE A 139 7.78 19.15 32.97
C PHE A 139 6.65 18.27 33.48
N SER A 140 5.39 18.61 33.19
CA SER A 140 4.25 17.75 33.44
C SER A 140 3.34 17.67 32.23
N THR A 141 2.47 16.67 32.21
CA THR A 141 1.45 16.50 31.17
C THR A 141 0.20 15.99 31.88
N SER A 142 -0.98 16.48 31.51
CA SER A 142 -2.24 15.88 31.97
C SER A 142 -2.39 14.50 31.34
N GLY A 143 -2.89 13.52 32.10
CA GLY A 143 -3.17 12.19 31.57
C GLY A 143 -4.05 12.19 30.30
N ASP A 144 -4.93 13.19 30.17
CA ASP A 144 -5.84 13.36 29.03
C ASP A 144 -5.13 13.87 27.75
N ASN A 145 -3.97 14.53 27.88
CA ASN A 145 -3.16 15.02 26.74
C ASN A 145 -2.09 14.01 26.29
N PHE A 146 -2.04 12.83 26.90
CA PHE A 146 -1.15 11.75 26.51
C PHE A 146 -1.74 11.00 25.31
N VAL A 147 -1.29 11.36 24.10
CA VAL A 147 -1.59 10.58 22.89
C VAL A 147 -0.48 9.53 22.71
N TYR A 148 -0.58 8.41 23.42
CA TYR A 148 0.22 7.23 23.09
C TYR A 148 -0.51 6.42 22.03
N LYS A 149 -0.08 6.56 20.78
CA LYS A 149 -0.28 5.50 19.81
C LYS A 149 0.97 4.63 19.88
N PHE A 150 0.81 3.32 20.03
CA PHE A 150 1.83 2.41 19.50
C PHE A 150 1.96 2.79 18.03
N GLY A 151 3.04 3.48 17.69
CA GLY A 151 3.30 3.83 16.31
C GLY A 151 3.27 2.52 15.55
N ASP A 152 2.39 2.44 14.55
CA ASP A 152 2.50 1.41 13.53
C ASP A 152 3.96 1.38 13.06
N ASP A 153 4.54 0.22 12.74
CA ASP A 153 5.98 0.09 12.37
C ASP A 153 6.42 1.18 11.37
N SER A 154 5.48 1.62 10.54
CA SER A 154 5.62 2.74 9.60
C SER A 154 6.03 4.08 10.23
N VAL A 155 5.58 4.47 11.42
CA VAL A 155 5.90 5.77 12.06
C VAL A 155 7.32 5.75 12.61
N PHE A 156 7.70 4.67 13.28
CA PHE A 156 9.06 4.49 13.82
C PHE A 156 10.09 4.34 12.69
N HIS A 157 9.74 3.63 11.60
CA HIS A 157 10.64 3.45 10.46
C HIS A 157 10.73 4.66 9.52
N LYS A 158 9.68 5.48 9.39
CA LYS A 158 9.74 6.67 8.52
C LYS A 158 10.48 7.86 9.17
N GLY A 159 10.67 7.84 10.49
CA GLY A 159 11.38 8.88 11.24
C GLY A 159 10.65 10.22 11.24
N LEU A 160 11.31 11.26 11.78
CA LEU A 160 10.73 12.60 11.92
C LEU A 160 10.33 13.22 10.56
N GLU A 161 11.07 12.88 9.50
CA GLU A 161 10.79 13.31 8.12
C GLU A 161 9.46 12.78 7.59
N GLY A 162 9.12 11.53 7.86
CA GLY A 162 7.83 10.98 7.45
C GLY A 162 6.66 11.48 8.30
N TYR A 163 6.95 11.99 9.49
CA TYR A 163 5.95 12.54 10.40
C TYR A 163 5.62 14.01 10.06
N LEU A 164 6.64 14.87 9.94
CA LEU A 164 6.50 16.33 9.73
C LEU A 164 6.72 16.79 8.27
N GLY A 165 7.47 16.03 7.47
CA GLY A 165 8.00 16.46 6.19
C GLY A 165 9.49 16.78 6.23
N LEU A 166 10.08 17.13 5.09
CA LEU A 166 11.49 17.52 4.96
C LEU A 166 11.68 18.99 5.38
N PRO A 167 12.79 19.34 6.06
CA PRO A 167 13.12 20.72 6.41
C PRO A 167 13.55 21.53 5.18
N SER A 168 13.46 22.86 5.28
CA SER A 168 13.99 23.77 4.26
C SER A 168 15.52 23.78 4.26
N PRO A 169 16.19 23.88 3.09
CA PRO A 169 17.63 24.02 3.04
C PRO A 169 18.13 25.38 3.53
N GLU A 170 17.37 26.46 3.35
CA GLU A 170 17.66 27.77 3.94
C GLU A 170 17.21 27.83 5.41
N ILE A 171 17.91 27.09 6.27
CA ILE A 171 17.50 26.82 7.67
C ILE A 171 17.10 28.11 8.41
N TYR A 172 17.97 29.12 8.45
CA TYR A 172 17.73 30.34 9.20
C TYR A 172 16.51 31.13 8.70
N GLN A 173 16.39 31.31 7.38
CA GLN A 173 15.29 32.05 6.76
C GLN A 173 13.95 31.34 6.95
N ALA A 174 13.97 30.00 6.87
CA ALA A 174 12.79 29.20 7.13
C ALA A 174 12.36 29.28 8.61
N MET A 175 13.30 29.22 9.55
CA MET A 175 12.99 29.42 10.97
C MET A 175 12.40 30.81 11.23
N GLU A 176 12.97 31.86 10.64
CA GLU A 176 12.44 33.23 10.76
C GLU A 176 11.01 33.34 10.19
N TYR A 177 10.76 32.74 9.03
CA TYR A 177 9.43 32.69 8.41
C TYR A 177 8.41 31.90 9.26
N GLU A 178 8.81 30.74 9.78
CA GLU A 178 7.98 29.92 10.67
C GLU A 178 7.55 30.68 11.93
N HIS A 179 8.35 31.65 12.38
CA HIS A 179 8.08 32.48 13.56
C HIS A 179 7.53 33.88 13.23
N ALA A 180 7.19 34.19 11.98
CA ALA A 180 6.74 35.54 11.59
C ALA A 180 5.37 35.96 12.19
N SER A 181 4.66 35.03 12.84
CA SER A 181 3.35 35.31 13.45
C SER A 181 3.45 36.28 14.62
N LYS A 182 2.56 37.27 14.63
CA LYS A 182 2.40 38.26 15.71
C LYS A 182 1.16 37.98 16.58
N THR A 183 0.61 36.77 16.53
CA THR A 183 -0.53 36.40 17.36
C THR A 183 -0.08 36.19 18.80
N PRO A 184 -0.66 36.89 19.80
CA PRO A 184 -0.28 36.72 21.20
C PRO A 184 -0.64 35.33 21.74
N PHE A 185 0.22 34.80 22.60
CA PHE A 185 -0.01 33.59 23.37
C PHE A 185 0.63 33.69 24.76
N ASP A 186 0.12 32.88 25.69
CA ASP A 186 0.60 32.78 27.06
C ASP A 186 1.30 31.44 27.29
N SER A 187 2.26 31.44 28.20
CA SER A 187 2.91 30.25 28.72
C SER A 187 2.97 30.31 30.25
N HIS A 188 3.32 29.19 30.89
CA HIS A 188 3.48 29.17 32.35
C HIS A 188 4.54 30.17 32.87
N ASN A 189 5.59 30.42 32.08
CA ASN A 189 6.71 31.26 32.51
C ASN A 189 6.61 32.71 31.98
N VAL A 190 5.61 33.02 31.13
CA VAL A 190 5.55 34.26 30.33
C VAL A 190 4.11 34.56 29.94
N PHE A 191 3.63 35.75 30.29
CA PHE A 191 2.31 36.24 29.89
C PHE A 191 2.43 37.26 28.75
N GLY A 192 1.68 37.07 27.67
CA GLY A 192 1.44 38.06 26.62
C GLY A 192 2.56 38.25 25.59
N THR A 193 3.14 37.17 25.05
CA THR A 193 4.20 37.25 24.01
C THR A 193 3.73 36.69 22.65
N THR A 194 4.48 36.90 21.57
CA THR A 194 4.20 36.39 20.22
C THR A 194 5.35 35.54 19.67
N PRO A 195 5.10 34.62 18.71
CA PRO A 195 6.16 33.83 18.10
C PRO A 195 7.27 34.69 17.48
N TYR A 196 6.90 35.82 16.88
CA TYR A 196 7.83 36.78 16.31
C TYR A 196 8.69 37.46 17.38
N GLU A 197 8.09 37.92 18.47
CA GLU A 197 8.83 38.55 19.58
C GLU A 197 9.80 37.57 20.23
N GLU A 198 9.40 36.31 20.42
CA GLU A 198 10.28 35.29 21.00
C GLU A 198 11.42 34.89 20.06
N PHE A 199 11.16 34.84 18.74
CA PHE A 199 12.22 34.64 17.75
C PHE A 199 13.20 35.81 17.71
N ASP A 200 12.70 37.04 17.63
CA ASP A 200 13.53 38.25 17.60
C ASP A 200 14.31 38.43 18.91
N TYR A 201 13.70 38.10 20.05
CA TYR A 201 14.34 38.11 21.36
C TYR A 201 15.54 37.16 21.44
N VAL A 202 15.40 35.93 20.96
CA VAL A 202 16.49 34.94 21.00
C VAL A 202 17.53 35.19 19.90
N ALA A 203 17.12 35.62 18.71
CA ALA A 203 18.00 35.79 17.55
C ALA A 203 18.76 37.12 17.54
N ASN A 204 18.08 38.23 17.83
CA ASN A 204 18.58 39.60 17.62
C ASN A 204 18.61 40.45 18.89
N GLY A 205 17.83 40.05 19.91
CA GLY A 205 17.94 40.63 21.22
C GLY A 205 17.22 41.96 21.44
N LYS A 206 16.15 42.21 20.70
CA LYS A 206 15.25 43.35 20.94
C LYS A 206 14.01 42.87 21.69
N VAL A 207 13.76 43.48 22.84
CA VAL A 207 12.40 43.49 23.43
C VAL A 207 11.68 44.63 22.73
N GLY A 208 10.46 44.40 22.24
CA GLY A 208 9.66 45.42 21.57
C GLY A 208 9.61 46.74 22.36
N ASP A 209 9.46 47.86 21.63
CA ASP A 209 9.51 49.27 22.05
C ASP A 209 8.61 49.66 23.26
N LYS A 210 8.84 49.06 24.44
CA LYS A 210 8.39 49.58 25.72
C LYS A 210 9.60 49.98 26.52
N GLN A 211 9.67 51.27 26.83
CA GLN A 211 10.62 51.88 27.75
C GLN A 211 10.43 51.34 29.16
N ASP A 212 10.70 50.06 29.44
CA ASP A 212 10.69 49.56 30.80
C ASP A 212 11.75 48.47 30.98
N ARG A 213 12.99 48.93 31.17
CA ARG A 213 14.01 48.12 31.87
C ARG A 213 13.58 47.73 33.29
N ASP A 214 12.54 48.36 33.82
CA ASP A 214 11.98 48.04 35.14
C ASP A 214 10.89 46.95 35.10
N GLU A 215 10.16 46.73 34.00
CA GLU A 215 9.24 45.59 33.81
C GLU A 215 9.98 44.29 33.44
N ALA A 216 11.22 44.36 32.98
CA ALA A 216 12.09 43.19 32.84
C ALA A 216 12.34 42.46 34.19
N LYS A 217 12.04 43.11 35.33
CA LYS A 217 12.04 42.48 36.66
C LYS A 217 10.82 41.56 36.89
N GLU A 218 9.74 41.69 36.12
CA GLU A 218 8.55 40.82 36.24
C GLU A 218 8.67 39.52 35.42
N CYS A 219 9.65 39.43 34.51
CA CYS A 219 9.95 38.21 33.75
C CYS A 219 10.89 37.24 34.51
N HIS A 220 10.45 36.73 35.66
CA HIS A 220 10.83 35.43 36.28
C HIS A 220 12.22 34.83 35.94
N GLY A 221 13.32 35.58 36.16
CA GLY A 221 14.68 35.00 36.13
C GLY A 221 15.24 34.59 34.75
N ARG A 222 14.74 35.15 33.64
CA ARG A 222 15.33 34.93 32.30
C ARG A 222 16.76 35.46 32.22
N VAL A 223 17.66 34.72 31.56
CA VAL A 223 19.06 35.15 31.37
C VAL A 223 19.23 35.97 30.09
N GLY A 224 19.95 37.10 30.22
CA GLY A 224 20.31 38.00 29.11
C GLY A 224 21.04 37.31 27.97
N TRP A 225 20.86 37.84 26.76
CA TRP A 225 21.11 37.14 25.50
C TRP A 225 22.32 37.69 24.74
N ASP A 226 23.27 36.81 24.45
CA ASP A 226 24.29 37.00 23.41
C ASP A 226 24.50 35.63 22.75
N LEU A 227 23.97 35.44 21.55
CA LEU A 227 24.04 34.14 20.85
C LEU A 227 25.50 33.74 20.57
N GLU A 228 26.38 34.73 20.31
CA GLU A 228 27.81 34.50 20.11
C GLU A 228 28.51 34.00 21.37
N ARG A 229 28.03 34.40 22.55
CA ARG A 229 28.53 33.88 23.83
C ARG A 229 28.22 32.40 23.99
N PHE A 230 27.01 31.97 23.66
CA PHE A 230 26.60 30.56 23.73
C PHE A 230 27.33 29.70 22.70
N LEU A 231 27.59 30.22 21.49
CA LEU A 231 28.39 29.52 20.48
C LEU A 231 29.84 29.28 20.92
N LYS A 232 30.40 30.19 21.72
CA LYS A 232 31.76 30.04 22.29
C LYS A 232 31.82 29.06 23.47
N GLU A 233 30.67 28.67 24.02
CA GLU A 233 30.60 27.75 25.15
C GLU A 233 31.24 26.40 24.80
N LYS A 234 32.01 25.85 25.74
CA LYS A 234 32.74 24.60 25.52
C LYS A 234 31.81 23.45 25.11
N ARG A 235 30.64 23.34 25.74
CA ARG A 235 29.66 22.29 25.44
C ARG A 235 29.09 22.39 24.02
N CYS A 236 28.80 23.59 23.52
CA CYS A 236 28.40 23.81 22.12
C CYS A 236 29.48 23.34 21.14
N ARG A 237 30.74 23.69 21.42
CA ARG A 237 31.88 23.30 20.56
C ARG A 237 32.15 21.80 20.60
N ASP A 238 32.12 21.19 21.78
CA ASP A 238 32.32 19.75 21.96
C ASP A 238 31.21 18.93 21.30
N ALA A 239 29.97 19.46 21.26
CA ALA A 239 28.84 18.83 20.57
C ALA A 239 28.78 19.14 19.06
N GLY A 240 29.52 20.15 18.59
CA GLY A 240 29.49 20.60 17.19
C GLY A 240 28.17 21.28 16.80
N LEU A 241 27.59 22.08 17.70
CA LEU A 241 26.34 22.80 17.45
C LEU A 241 26.55 24.02 16.54
N ILE A 242 25.67 24.18 15.55
CA ILE A 242 25.63 25.37 14.68
C ILE A 242 24.75 26.48 15.28
N ARG A 243 24.81 27.69 14.72
CA ARG A 243 24.05 28.87 15.18
C ARG A 243 22.55 28.60 15.28
N GLU A 244 21.99 27.96 14.25
CA GLU A 244 20.58 27.64 14.13
C GLU A 244 20.14 26.63 15.19
N GLU A 245 20.99 25.65 15.51
CA GLU A 245 20.73 24.64 16.56
C GLU A 245 20.71 25.27 17.96
N VAL A 246 21.65 26.18 18.24
CA VAL A 246 21.65 26.93 19.51
C VAL A 246 20.39 27.80 19.60
N LEU A 247 20.02 28.48 18.51
CA LEU A 247 18.80 29.27 18.42
C LEU A 247 17.54 28.41 18.66
N GLY A 248 17.43 27.26 18.00
CA GLY A 248 16.31 26.33 18.14
C GLY A 248 16.13 25.83 19.58
N VAL A 249 17.20 25.39 20.24
CA VAL A 249 17.14 24.94 21.64
C VAL A 249 16.72 26.08 22.57
N ARG A 250 17.21 27.30 22.33
CA ARG A 250 16.78 28.47 23.11
C ARG A 250 15.30 28.80 22.91
N LEU A 251 14.79 28.68 21.70
CA LEU A 251 13.35 28.86 21.45
C LEU A 251 12.54 27.80 22.19
N TYR A 252 12.93 26.53 22.09
CA TYR A 252 12.26 25.43 22.79
C TYR A 252 12.29 25.61 24.31
N THR A 253 13.42 25.99 24.90
CA THR A 253 13.51 26.14 26.35
C THR A 253 12.73 27.35 26.89
N GLY A 254 12.37 28.30 26.01
CA GLY A 254 11.45 29.39 26.27
C GLY A 254 9.97 29.02 26.07
N PRO A 255 9.08 29.99 25.86
CA PRO A 255 7.65 29.76 25.76
C PRO A 255 7.22 29.04 24.47
N MET A 256 8.06 29.01 23.43
CA MET A 256 7.72 28.39 22.14
C MET A 256 7.53 26.86 22.20
N TYR A 257 7.95 26.17 23.27
CA TYR A 257 7.72 24.73 23.43
C TYR A 257 6.24 24.33 23.24
N ILE A 258 5.32 25.22 23.61
CA ILE A 258 3.88 25.00 23.48
C ILE A 258 3.48 24.80 22.02
N HIS A 259 4.02 25.63 21.12
CA HIS A 259 3.73 25.51 19.70
C HIS A 259 4.35 24.24 19.12
N TYR A 260 5.58 23.90 19.48
CA TYR A 260 6.23 22.70 18.95
C TYR A 260 5.57 21.41 19.45
N ASN A 261 5.36 21.27 20.77
CA ASN A 261 4.83 20.05 21.35
C ASN A 261 3.31 19.96 21.23
N ASN A 262 2.58 20.98 21.69
CA ASN A 262 1.13 20.87 21.84
C ASN A 262 0.39 21.20 20.54
N ARG A 263 0.93 22.11 19.70
CA ARG A 263 0.26 22.48 18.43
C ARG A 263 0.73 21.68 17.22
N VAL A 264 1.98 21.20 17.18
CA VAL A 264 2.50 20.45 16.03
C VAL A 264 2.67 18.97 16.34
N LEU A 265 3.54 18.62 17.28
CA LEU A 265 3.96 17.23 17.46
C LEU A 265 2.87 16.31 18.03
N ARG A 266 2.03 16.79 18.96
CA ARG A 266 1.00 15.95 19.62
C ARG A 266 -0.36 15.96 18.92
N THR A 267 -0.71 17.04 18.23
CA THR A 267 -1.97 17.17 17.46
C THR A 267 -1.82 16.77 15.99
N GLY A 268 -0.59 16.71 15.46
CA GLY A 268 -0.30 16.28 14.10
C GLY A 268 -0.57 17.34 13.02
N VAL A 269 -0.57 18.62 13.36
CA VAL A 269 -0.67 19.72 12.37
C VAL A 269 0.58 19.72 11.50
N LYS A 270 0.41 19.41 10.22
CA LYS A 270 1.52 19.32 9.26
C LYS A 270 1.81 20.67 8.61
N GLY A 271 3.09 20.98 8.40
CA GLY A 271 3.55 22.16 7.65
C GLY A 271 3.91 23.38 8.50
N GLU A 272 3.70 23.35 9.81
CA GLU A 272 4.13 24.42 10.72
C GLU A 272 5.41 24.03 11.48
N TYR A 273 6.33 24.97 11.66
CA TYR A 273 7.57 24.82 12.42
C TYR A 273 8.44 23.61 12.03
N VAL A 274 8.32 23.12 10.79
CA VAL A 274 8.97 21.89 10.32
C VAL A 274 10.48 21.98 10.44
N THR A 275 11.05 23.06 9.91
CA THR A 275 12.51 23.29 9.92
C THR A 275 13.00 23.49 11.34
N THR A 276 12.29 24.29 12.13
CA THR A 276 12.66 24.55 13.53
C THR A 276 12.68 23.28 14.38
N ILE A 277 11.68 22.40 14.23
CA ILE A 277 11.63 21.14 14.99
C ILE A 277 12.75 20.18 14.58
N HIS A 278 13.08 20.10 13.29
CA HIS A 278 14.24 19.32 12.82
C HIS A 278 15.56 19.87 13.38
N VAL A 279 15.71 21.20 13.44
CA VAL A 279 16.88 21.87 14.03
C VAL A 279 17.01 21.56 15.52
N ILE A 280 15.90 21.63 16.29
CA ILE A 280 15.89 21.26 17.72
C ILE A 280 16.28 19.79 17.88
N ASN A 281 15.69 18.89 17.08
CA ASN A 281 16.02 17.46 17.16
C ASN A 281 17.49 17.18 16.82
N SER A 282 18.06 17.90 15.84
CA SER A 282 19.48 17.82 15.49
C SER A 282 20.37 18.23 16.66
N ALA A 283 20.05 19.36 17.30
CA ALA A 283 20.77 19.85 18.47
C ALA A 283 20.73 18.84 19.63
N VAL A 284 19.56 18.27 19.91
CA VAL A 284 19.40 17.21 20.93
C VAL A 284 20.21 15.96 20.58
N HIS A 285 20.16 15.51 19.32
CA HIS A 285 20.92 14.36 18.86
C HIS A 285 22.44 14.55 18.95
N LYS A 286 22.95 15.75 18.65
CA LYS A 286 24.38 16.07 18.78
C LYS A 286 24.79 16.18 20.25
N ALA A 287 24.02 16.92 21.06
CA ALA A 287 24.34 17.17 22.46
C ALA A 287 24.19 15.93 23.36
N SER A 288 23.29 14.98 23.03
CA SER A 288 23.10 13.75 23.81
C SER A 288 24.35 12.86 23.85
N ARG A 289 25.25 12.99 22.88
CA ARG A 289 26.54 12.27 22.84
C ARG A 289 27.46 12.64 24.01
N LEU A 290 27.32 13.85 24.53
CA LEU A 290 28.07 14.33 25.69
C LEU A 290 27.42 13.92 27.02
N GLN A 291 26.15 13.52 27.00
CA GLN A 291 25.40 13.23 28.21
C GLN A 291 25.83 11.91 28.83
N ARG A 292 25.98 11.87 30.16
CA ARG A 292 26.25 10.62 30.90
C ARG A 292 24.94 9.88 31.17
N ALA A 293 25.00 8.55 31.21
CA ALA A 293 23.85 7.74 31.60
C ALA A 293 23.47 8.05 33.06
N CYS A 294 22.22 8.43 33.29
CA CYS A 294 21.64 8.64 34.61
C CYS A 294 20.13 8.37 34.56
N ILE A 295 19.49 8.38 35.73
CA ILE A 295 18.03 8.31 35.84
C ILE A 295 17.48 9.74 35.79
N VAL A 296 16.44 9.93 35.00
CA VAL A 296 15.70 11.18 34.92
C VAL A 296 14.24 10.96 35.26
N TYR A 297 13.57 12.02 35.71
CA TYR A 297 12.23 11.98 36.25
C TYR A 297 11.33 12.94 35.47
N ARG A 298 10.07 12.54 35.32
CA ARG A 298 8.99 13.36 34.76
C ARG A 298 7.71 13.15 35.55
N GLY A 299 7.04 14.24 35.91
CA GLY A 299 5.76 14.19 36.61
C GLY A 299 4.59 14.08 35.64
N VAL A 300 3.53 13.35 36.03
CA VAL A 300 2.26 13.26 35.27
C VAL A 300 1.11 13.65 36.19
N ARG A 301 0.35 14.67 35.79
CA ARG A 301 -0.81 15.16 36.54
C ARG A 301 -2.04 14.31 36.22
N GLY A 302 -2.78 13.90 37.26
CA GLY A 302 -4.05 13.18 37.11
C GLY A 302 -3.95 11.65 37.17
N GLY A 303 -2.75 11.06 37.16
CA GLY A 303 -2.50 9.68 37.61
C GLY A 303 -2.99 8.54 36.72
N VAL A 304 -3.44 8.81 35.49
CA VAL A 304 -3.93 7.78 34.57
C VAL A 304 -3.25 7.95 33.21
N LEU A 305 -2.61 6.89 32.72
CA LEU A 305 -2.11 6.77 31.34
C LEU A 305 -3.16 6.04 30.48
N PRO A 306 -3.15 6.23 29.14
CA PRO A 306 -4.02 5.50 28.22
C PRO A 306 -3.95 3.98 28.43
N LYS A 307 -5.05 3.26 28.14
CA LYS A 307 -5.12 1.80 28.34
C LYS A 307 -4.08 1.08 27.50
N GLU A 308 -3.86 1.57 26.29
CA GLU A 308 -2.93 1.07 25.29
C GLU A 308 -1.48 1.07 25.79
N PHE A 309 -1.13 1.93 26.75
CA PHE A 309 0.20 1.97 27.35
C PHE A 309 0.49 0.74 28.22
N TRP A 310 -0.57 0.13 28.78
CA TRP A 310 -0.49 -1.01 29.69
C TRP A 310 -0.76 -2.36 29.00
N GLU A 311 -1.08 -2.34 27.71
CA GLU A 311 -1.30 -3.55 26.92
C GLU A 311 0.01 -4.00 26.24
N GLU A 312 0.28 -5.31 26.25
CA GLU A 312 1.43 -5.87 25.55
C GLU A 312 1.20 -5.82 24.03
N ASN A 313 2.18 -5.31 23.29
CA ASN A 313 2.16 -5.34 21.83
C ASN A 313 2.43 -6.77 21.27
N ALA A 314 2.46 -6.90 19.94
CA ALA A 314 2.75 -8.17 19.24
C ALA A 314 4.13 -8.80 19.59
N HIS A 315 5.01 -8.04 20.24
CA HIS A 315 6.33 -8.46 20.68
C HIS A 315 6.43 -8.65 22.22
N GLY A 316 5.32 -8.55 22.96
CA GLY A 316 5.28 -8.71 24.42
C GLY A 316 5.87 -7.53 25.19
N VAL A 317 5.89 -6.33 24.60
CA VAL A 317 6.42 -5.10 25.23
C VAL A 317 5.26 -4.18 25.59
N MET A 318 5.23 -3.72 26.84
CA MET A 318 4.31 -2.68 27.34
C MET A 318 4.99 -1.30 27.25
N GLY A 319 4.23 -0.27 26.89
CA GLY A 319 4.73 1.10 26.77
C GLY A 319 4.15 1.86 25.57
N GLY A 320 4.88 2.85 25.06
CA GLY A 320 4.42 3.68 23.94
C GLY A 320 5.46 4.64 23.40
N VAL A 321 5.10 5.41 22.37
CA VAL A 321 5.98 6.43 21.76
C VAL A 321 5.49 7.83 22.11
N GLU A 322 6.36 8.65 22.70
CA GLU A 322 6.09 10.08 22.86
C GLU A 322 6.36 10.80 21.53
N LEU A 323 5.31 11.38 20.95
CA LEU A 323 5.38 12.12 19.68
C LEU A 323 6.03 13.50 19.86
N GLY A 324 5.86 14.12 21.04
CA GLY A 324 6.46 15.40 21.41
C GLY A 324 7.92 15.29 21.83
N MET A 325 8.58 16.43 21.99
CA MET A 325 9.83 16.52 22.74
C MET A 325 9.55 16.29 24.23
N MET A 326 10.40 15.50 24.89
CA MET A 326 10.19 15.12 26.28
C MET A 326 11.18 15.81 27.21
N SER A 327 10.76 16.90 27.84
CA SER A 327 11.52 17.53 28.93
C SER A 327 11.45 16.71 30.20
N THR A 328 12.61 16.49 30.83
CA THR A 328 12.79 15.73 32.07
C THR A 328 13.82 16.40 32.97
N THR A 329 13.88 16.02 34.24
CA THR A 329 14.85 16.55 35.21
C THR A 329 15.59 15.44 35.93
N THR A 330 16.80 15.73 36.42
CA THR A 330 17.54 14.81 37.31
C THR A 330 17.07 14.92 38.77
N ASP A 331 16.32 15.96 39.11
CA ASP A 331 15.82 16.19 40.47
C ASP A 331 14.40 15.61 40.64
N ARG A 332 14.30 14.53 41.40
CA ARG A 332 13.04 13.83 41.68
C ARG A 332 12.03 14.72 42.41
N SER A 333 12.49 15.59 43.31
CA SER A 333 11.62 16.47 44.10
C SER A 333 10.95 17.53 43.23
N VAL A 334 11.68 18.03 42.24
CA VAL A 334 11.17 18.97 41.23
C VAL A 334 10.11 18.29 40.36
N ALA A 335 10.35 17.05 39.91
CA ALA A 335 9.35 16.28 39.16
C ALA A 335 8.07 16.00 39.95
N LEU A 336 8.20 15.71 41.27
CA LEU A 336 7.07 15.56 42.19
C LEU A 336 6.25 16.85 42.30
N GLY A 337 6.91 17.99 42.45
CA GLY A 337 6.25 19.30 42.51
C GLY A 337 5.39 19.56 41.27
N PHE A 338 5.90 19.24 40.07
CA PHE A 338 5.15 19.37 38.83
C PHE A 338 3.97 18.41 38.70
N ALA A 339 4.08 17.18 39.24
CA ALA A 339 3.01 16.20 39.28
C ALA A 339 1.86 16.58 40.25
N ALA A 340 2.16 17.42 41.26
CA ALA A 340 1.21 17.88 42.28
C ALA A 340 0.47 19.19 41.90
N GLY A 341 0.98 19.93 40.91
CA GLY A 341 0.38 21.18 40.45
C GLY A 341 0.95 22.45 41.11
N ALA A 342 1.01 23.54 40.34
CA ALA A 342 1.41 24.86 40.83
C ALA A 342 0.33 25.45 41.75
N GLY A 343 0.37 25.05 43.02
CA GLY A 343 -0.57 25.44 44.06
C GLY A 343 -0.56 24.39 45.15
N GLY A 344 0.33 24.56 46.14
CA GLY A 344 0.50 23.62 47.24
C GLY A 344 -0.82 23.16 47.85
N ALA A 345 -0.86 21.90 48.26
CA ALA A 345 -1.84 21.28 49.17
C ALA A 345 -3.21 21.98 49.19
N GLY A 346 -4.02 21.87 48.12
CA GLY A 346 -5.32 22.55 48.13
C GLY A 346 -6.31 22.26 47.00
N ARG A 347 -5.90 21.76 45.83
CA ARG A 347 -6.83 21.35 44.77
C ARG A 347 -6.35 20.10 44.05
N ASN A 348 -6.30 18.98 44.78
CA ASN A 348 -6.35 17.67 44.14
C ASN A 348 -7.82 17.35 43.93
N ASP A 349 -8.27 17.27 42.67
CA ASP A 349 -9.59 16.75 42.27
C ASP A 349 -9.73 15.23 42.53
N GLY A 350 -9.20 14.74 43.66
CA GLY A 350 -9.19 13.32 44.03
C GLY A 350 -8.28 12.43 43.17
N LYS A 351 -7.49 12.97 42.24
CA LYS A 351 -6.61 12.22 41.34
C LYS A 351 -5.22 12.00 41.94
N CYS A 352 -4.67 10.79 41.81
CA CYS A 352 -3.32 10.42 42.28
C CYS A 352 -2.23 11.04 41.38
N SER A 353 -1.06 11.40 41.94
CA SER A 353 0.09 11.89 41.16
C SER A 353 0.96 10.72 40.70
N MET A 354 1.52 10.80 39.49
CA MET A 354 2.39 9.75 38.93
C MET A 354 3.77 10.31 38.57
N ILE A 355 4.80 9.49 38.75
CA ILE A 355 6.17 9.76 38.30
C ILE A 355 6.64 8.68 37.33
N LEU A 356 7.18 9.15 36.21
CA LEU A 356 7.93 8.34 35.28
C LEU A 356 9.42 8.41 35.67
N GLN A 357 9.96 7.28 36.09
CA GLN A 357 11.38 7.10 36.39
C GLN A 357 12.06 6.46 35.19
N ILE A 358 12.79 7.26 34.42
CA ILE A 358 13.32 6.85 33.11
C ILE A 358 14.82 6.56 33.23
N ARG A 359 15.22 5.33 32.96
CA ARG A 359 16.62 4.90 32.93
C ARG A 359 17.22 5.15 31.54
N MET A 360 18.16 6.10 31.43
CA MET A 360 18.86 6.33 30.17
C MET A 360 19.89 5.24 29.86
N GLY A 361 19.99 4.85 28.60
CA GLY A 361 20.91 3.84 28.11
C GLY A 361 22.31 4.39 27.80
N MET A 362 23.18 3.51 27.28
CA MET A 362 24.48 3.97 26.75
C MET A 362 24.36 4.70 25.41
N VAL A 363 23.36 4.34 24.62
CA VAL A 363 23.08 4.90 23.28
C VAL A 363 21.85 5.82 23.32
N ASP A 364 20.88 5.47 24.17
CA ASP A 364 19.56 6.11 24.20
C ASP A 364 19.54 7.17 25.31
N ARG A 365 20.00 8.39 24.98
CA ARG A 365 20.20 9.48 25.94
C ARG A 365 19.53 10.77 25.47
N GLY A 366 19.05 11.55 26.44
CA GLY A 366 18.61 12.93 26.22
C GLY A 366 19.79 13.89 26.19
N ALA A 367 19.57 15.11 25.75
CA ALA A 367 20.54 16.20 25.82
C ALA A 367 20.32 17.03 27.07
N GLU A 368 21.37 17.29 27.85
CA GLU A 368 21.33 18.34 28.86
C GLU A 368 21.31 19.69 28.14
N VAL A 369 20.24 20.45 28.29
CA VAL A 369 20.04 21.72 27.55
C VAL A 369 19.98 22.94 28.47
N SER A 370 20.13 22.76 29.78
CA SER A 370 20.03 23.85 30.77
C SER A 370 21.05 24.95 30.53
N PHE A 371 22.22 24.62 29.99
CA PHE A 371 23.26 25.58 29.64
C PHE A 371 22.84 26.56 28.53
N LEU A 372 21.90 26.15 27.67
CA LEU A 372 21.26 27.00 26.66
C LEU A 372 19.91 27.54 27.13
N SER A 373 19.36 27.07 28.24
CA SER A 373 17.99 27.39 28.64
C SER A 373 17.77 28.89 28.84
N GLN A 374 16.58 29.37 28.46
CA GLN A 374 16.11 30.69 28.90
C GLN A 374 15.90 30.75 30.42
N PHE A 375 15.70 29.59 31.06
CA PHE A 375 15.51 29.40 32.51
C PHE A 375 16.53 28.38 33.05
N PRO A 376 17.77 28.79 33.37
CA PRO A 376 18.84 27.86 33.76
C PRO A 376 18.57 27.09 35.06
N ALA A 377 17.66 27.59 35.90
CA ALA A 377 17.25 26.92 37.14
C ALA A 377 16.54 25.57 36.88
N GLU A 378 15.94 25.38 35.72
CA GLU A 378 15.09 24.22 35.41
C GLU A 378 15.84 22.89 35.22
N LYS A 379 17.19 22.89 35.20
CA LYS A 379 18.06 21.70 35.03
C LYS A 379 17.45 20.61 34.15
N GLU A 380 17.36 20.89 32.86
CA GLU A 380 16.58 20.13 31.89
C GLU A 380 17.42 19.12 31.09
N ILE A 381 16.93 17.89 31.04
CA ILE A 381 17.33 16.86 30.09
C ILE A 381 16.21 16.67 29.08
N LEU A 382 16.49 16.95 27.80
CA LEU A 382 15.52 16.93 26.72
C LEU A 382 15.71 15.71 25.83
N PHE A 383 14.64 14.96 25.57
CA PHE A 383 14.61 13.93 24.53
C PHE A 383 13.92 14.42 23.27
N GLY A 384 14.39 13.93 22.13
CA GLY A 384 13.82 14.20 20.81
C GLY A 384 12.39 13.66 20.66
N PRO A 385 11.68 14.04 19.59
CA PRO A 385 10.36 13.50 19.29
C PRO A 385 10.47 12.05 18.83
N LEU A 386 9.35 11.32 18.88
CA LEU A 386 9.29 9.89 18.55
C LEU A 386 10.18 9.03 19.48
N THR A 387 10.25 9.39 20.76
CA THR A 387 11.01 8.65 21.78
C THR A 387 10.18 7.47 22.28
N GLY A 388 10.69 6.25 22.12
CA GLY A 388 10.06 5.03 22.63
C GLY A 388 10.29 4.87 24.13
N LEU A 389 9.22 4.51 24.85
CA LEU A 389 9.19 4.29 26.29
C LEU A 389 8.65 2.89 26.56
N GLU A 390 9.41 2.10 27.30
CA GLU A 390 9.07 0.72 27.63
C GLU A 390 9.02 0.54 29.15
N VAL A 391 7.95 -0.10 29.63
CA VAL A 391 7.75 -0.39 31.05
C VAL A 391 8.63 -1.55 31.47
N VAL A 392 9.47 -1.33 32.49
CA VAL A 392 10.47 -2.31 32.96
C VAL A 392 9.97 -3.12 34.14
N SER A 393 9.18 -2.51 35.02
CA SER A 393 8.69 -3.14 36.24
C SER A 393 7.21 -2.85 36.47
N THR A 394 6.58 -3.66 37.31
CA THR A 394 5.22 -3.41 37.79
C THR A 394 5.18 -2.09 38.56
N PRO A 395 4.29 -1.15 38.22
CA PRO A 395 4.17 0.11 38.96
C PRO A 395 3.95 -0.12 40.45
N PHE A 396 4.55 0.71 41.28
CA PHE A 396 4.42 0.63 42.73
C PHE A 396 4.06 1.99 43.34
N LEU A 397 3.51 1.98 44.55
CA LEU A 397 3.15 3.18 45.29
C LEU A 397 4.30 3.60 46.22
N GLU A 398 4.56 4.89 46.26
CA GLU A 398 5.53 5.49 47.17
C GLU A 398 4.96 6.77 47.78
N LYS A 399 5.37 7.09 49.01
CA LYS A 399 4.96 8.32 49.71
C LYS A 399 5.86 9.49 49.31
N ALA A 400 5.28 10.56 48.77
CA ALA A 400 6.02 11.79 48.46
C ALA A 400 6.48 12.51 49.74
N GLY A 401 7.75 12.34 50.12
CA GLY A 401 8.38 13.08 51.23
C GLY A 401 8.46 12.36 52.59
N GLY A 402 8.30 11.03 52.64
CA GLY A 402 8.37 10.24 53.89
C GLY A 402 7.01 9.68 54.33
N GLU A 403 6.90 9.10 55.54
CA GLU A 403 5.70 8.36 56.00
C GLU A 403 4.37 9.16 55.96
N GLU A 404 4.44 10.49 56.01
CA GLU A 404 3.28 11.40 56.01
C GLU A 404 2.90 11.93 54.60
N GLY A 405 3.59 11.50 53.54
CA GLY A 405 3.41 11.99 52.16
C GLY A 405 2.11 11.53 51.47
N ALA A 406 1.74 12.22 50.39
CA ALA A 406 0.70 11.73 49.47
C ALA A 406 1.20 10.50 48.70
N ASP A 407 0.29 9.56 48.37
CA ASP A 407 0.62 8.38 47.57
C ASP A 407 0.88 8.79 46.12
N VAL A 408 2.04 8.38 45.60
CA VAL A 408 2.50 8.62 44.22
C VAL A 408 2.76 7.29 43.54
N ILE A 409 2.24 7.12 42.32
CA ILE A 409 2.52 5.96 41.48
C ILE A 409 3.87 6.16 40.79
N VAL A 410 4.80 5.24 41.01
CA VAL A 410 6.10 5.22 40.34
C VAL A 410 6.06 4.18 39.21
N VAL A 411 6.40 4.62 38.00
CA VAL A 411 6.51 3.77 36.82
C VAL A 411 7.97 3.77 36.35
N GLU A 412 8.62 2.61 36.40
CA GLU A 412 9.99 2.49 35.90
C GLU A 412 10.00 2.20 34.40
N LEU A 413 10.70 3.05 33.67
CA LEU A 413 10.77 3.03 32.22
C LEU A 413 12.22 2.90 31.73
N ARG A 414 12.38 2.27 30.56
CA ARG A 414 13.59 2.36 29.75
C ARG A 414 13.26 2.98 28.38
N LEU A 415 14.28 3.51 27.74
CA LEU A 415 14.16 4.08 26.39
C LEU A 415 14.37 3.00 25.33
N SER A 416 13.67 3.14 24.22
CA SER A 416 14.00 2.47 22.97
C SER A 416 14.27 3.51 21.87
N THR A 417 15.46 3.46 21.29
CA THR A 417 15.90 4.46 20.31
C THR A 417 15.27 4.31 18.94
N ASN A 418 14.82 5.45 18.42
CA ASN A 418 14.70 5.67 16.99
C ASN A 418 16.09 5.66 16.33
N GLN A 419 16.46 4.54 15.71
CA GLN A 419 17.77 4.35 15.04
C GLN A 419 18.00 5.25 13.82
N ARG A 420 17.00 6.05 13.40
CA ARG A 420 17.06 6.92 12.21
C ARG A 420 17.15 8.41 12.54
N SER A 421 17.30 8.80 13.81
CA SER A 421 17.56 10.21 14.13
C SER A 421 18.90 10.65 13.53
N MET A 422 18.87 11.72 12.74
CA MET A 422 20.04 12.25 12.02
C MET A 422 20.21 13.75 12.34
N PRO A 423 21.45 14.27 12.34
CA PRO A 423 21.72 15.70 12.29
C PRO A 423 21.04 16.37 11.09
N ILE A 424 20.70 17.66 11.21
CA ILE A 424 20.01 18.44 10.20
C ILE A 424 20.76 18.46 8.86
N GLU A 425 22.09 18.47 8.88
CA GLU A 425 22.93 18.46 7.69
C GLU A 425 22.82 17.13 6.92
N GLN A 426 22.66 16.02 7.65
CA GLN A 426 22.43 14.70 7.05
C GLN A 426 21.00 14.57 6.51
N VAL A 427 20.01 15.14 7.20
CA VAL A 427 18.63 15.19 6.72
C VAL A 427 18.54 15.98 5.41
N ILE A 428 19.19 17.15 5.34
CA ILE A 428 19.27 17.97 4.12
C ILE A 428 20.12 17.27 3.02
N SER A 429 21.11 16.46 3.37
CA SER A 429 21.94 15.77 2.36
C SER A 429 21.38 14.42 1.91
N LYS A 430 20.27 13.94 2.46
CA LYS A 430 19.79 12.56 2.29
C LYS A 430 19.53 12.16 0.83
N LEU A 431 18.94 13.04 0.04
CA LEU A 431 18.69 12.76 -1.38
C LEU A 431 19.98 12.84 -2.21
N LYS A 432 20.92 13.74 -1.87
CA LYS A 432 22.27 13.74 -2.44
C LYS A 432 22.99 12.42 -2.15
N THR A 433 22.93 11.92 -0.92
CA THR A 433 23.50 10.61 -0.54
C THR A 433 22.86 9.49 -1.34
N SER A 434 21.53 9.48 -1.46
CA SER A 434 20.80 8.47 -2.23
C SER A 434 21.20 8.48 -3.72
N HIS A 435 21.40 9.66 -4.31
CA HIS A 435 21.90 9.81 -5.67
C HIS A 435 23.35 9.28 -5.82
N LEU A 436 24.25 9.64 -4.88
CA LEU A 436 25.64 9.17 -4.88
C LEU A 436 25.73 7.65 -4.70
N ASP A 437 24.89 7.06 -3.85
CA ASP A 437 24.80 5.61 -3.66
C ASP A 437 24.34 4.90 -4.95
N LEU A 438 23.38 5.48 -5.67
CA LEU A 438 22.95 4.95 -6.97
C LEU A 438 24.09 4.99 -8.00
N VAL A 439 24.81 6.10 -8.10
CA VAL A 439 25.97 6.24 -9.00
C VAL A 439 27.06 5.23 -8.63
N LYS A 440 27.35 5.09 -7.32
CA LYS A 440 28.33 4.14 -6.82
C LYS A 440 27.95 2.69 -7.14
N LEU A 441 26.70 2.30 -6.91
CA LEU A 441 26.22 0.96 -7.23
C LEU A 441 26.40 0.62 -8.72
N MET A 442 26.17 1.60 -9.60
CA MET A 442 26.42 1.40 -11.04
C MET A 442 27.90 1.31 -11.38
N LEU A 443 28.75 2.15 -10.78
CA LEU A 443 30.21 2.09 -10.95
C LEU A 443 30.76 0.75 -10.47
N ASP A 444 30.44 0.34 -9.23
CA ASP A 444 30.89 -0.92 -8.63
C ASP A 444 30.50 -2.11 -9.52
N ARG A 445 29.29 -2.10 -10.08
CA ARG A 445 28.84 -3.15 -11.01
C ARG A 445 29.73 -3.21 -12.26
N PHE A 446 30.05 -2.08 -12.88
CA PHE A 446 30.89 -2.07 -14.09
C PHE A 446 32.36 -2.40 -13.80
N GLU A 447 32.87 -1.98 -12.65
CA GLU A 447 34.22 -2.34 -12.17
C GLU A 447 34.34 -3.84 -11.91
N ILE A 448 33.34 -4.45 -11.25
CA ILE A 448 33.29 -5.91 -11.03
C ILE A 448 33.27 -6.67 -12.35
N VAL A 449 32.68 -6.09 -13.40
CA VAL A 449 32.59 -6.71 -14.72
C VAL A 449 33.86 -6.49 -15.54
N GLY A 450 34.76 -5.60 -15.11
CA GLY A 450 36.06 -5.35 -15.76
C GLY A 450 36.00 -4.28 -16.86
N VAL A 451 35.05 -3.34 -16.79
CA VAL A 451 34.96 -2.23 -17.76
C VAL A 451 36.09 -1.21 -17.49
N PRO A 452 36.86 -0.77 -18.51
CA PRO A 452 37.93 0.19 -18.34
C PRO A 452 37.44 1.56 -17.86
N GLU A 453 38.20 2.21 -16.97
CA GLU A 453 37.86 3.50 -16.36
C GLU A 453 37.55 4.61 -17.39
N ARG A 454 38.24 4.59 -18.55
CA ARG A 454 37.99 5.52 -19.67
C ARG A 454 36.51 5.51 -20.11
N MET A 455 35.88 4.33 -20.10
CA MET A 455 34.49 4.15 -20.52
C MET A 455 33.49 4.51 -19.40
N LEU A 456 33.94 4.52 -18.14
CA LEU A 456 33.15 4.94 -16.97
C LEU A 456 33.11 6.46 -16.77
N SER A 457 33.81 7.21 -17.63
CA SER A 457 33.86 8.68 -17.57
C SER A 457 32.50 9.40 -17.47
N PRO A 458 31.38 8.93 -18.09
CA PRO A 458 30.07 9.55 -17.88
C PRO A 458 29.59 9.48 -16.43
N LEU A 459 29.76 8.32 -15.77
CA LEU A 459 29.35 8.10 -14.38
C LEU A 459 30.30 8.80 -13.40
N LEU A 460 31.62 8.79 -13.66
CA LEU A 460 32.61 9.49 -12.84
C LEU A 460 32.40 11.02 -12.85
N ARG A 461 32.00 11.60 -13.99
CA ARG A 461 31.63 13.02 -14.08
C ARG A 461 30.39 13.36 -13.26
N LEU A 462 29.37 12.50 -13.28
CA LEU A 462 28.18 12.70 -12.45
C LEU A 462 28.50 12.60 -10.97
N LYS A 463 29.33 11.64 -10.55
CA LYS A 463 29.82 11.53 -9.19
C LYS A 463 30.52 12.82 -8.74
N SER A 464 31.50 13.30 -9.51
CA SER A 464 32.23 14.53 -9.19
C SER A 464 31.33 15.77 -9.15
N LYS A 465 30.36 15.87 -10.09
CA LYS A 465 29.38 16.96 -10.11
C LYS A 465 28.49 16.93 -8.87
N ALA A 466 27.97 15.76 -8.51
CA ALA A 466 27.14 15.57 -7.32
C ALA A 466 27.92 15.84 -6.03
N ASP A 467 29.18 15.41 -5.93
CA ASP A 467 30.05 15.69 -4.78
C ASP A 467 30.21 17.21 -4.57
N SER A 468 30.41 17.97 -5.65
CA SER A 468 30.55 19.43 -5.62
C SER A 468 29.25 20.23 -5.47
N ALA A 469 28.09 19.58 -5.68
CA ALA A 469 26.79 20.24 -5.69
C ALA A 469 26.19 20.37 -4.28
N ASP A 470 25.37 21.39 -4.06
CA ASP A 470 24.66 21.59 -2.81
C ASP A 470 23.64 20.47 -2.56
N GLY A 471 23.59 19.95 -1.33
CA GLY A 471 22.62 18.93 -0.91
C GLY A 471 21.18 19.42 -1.03
N ALA A 472 20.96 20.72 -0.82
CA ALA A 472 19.69 21.40 -1.00
C ALA A 472 19.08 21.19 -2.40
N TRP A 473 19.93 21.23 -3.43
CA TRP A 473 19.49 21.11 -4.82
C TRP A 473 18.82 19.76 -5.10
N PHE A 474 19.31 18.69 -4.45
CA PHE A 474 18.76 17.33 -4.59
C PHE A 474 17.46 17.12 -3.82
N ASN A 475 17.08 18.01 -2.90
CA ASN A 475 15.82 17.87 -2.16
C ASN A 475 14.59 18.35 -2.91
N VAL A 476 14.79 19.05 -4.04
CA VAL A 476 13.70 19.41 -4.94
C VAL A 476 13.31 18.16 -5.75
N PRO A 477 12.05 17.68 -5.70
CA PRO A 477 11.64 16.44 -6.35
C PRO A 477 11.94 16.40 -7.86
N ALA A 478 11.75 17.53 -8.55
CA ALA A 478 12.05 17.65 -9.98
C ALA A 478 13.56 17.48 -10.28
N ASN A 479 14.43 18.09 -9.47
CA ASN A 479 15.88 18.00 -9.63
C ASN A 479 16.39 16.59 -9.28
N PHE A 480 15.82 15.95 -8.27
CA PHE A 480 16.16 14.57 -7.92
C PHE A 480 15.73 13.59 -9.03
N GLN A 481 14.54 13.77 -9.60
CA GLN A 481 14.08 12.96 -10.74
C GLN A 481 14.99 13.15 -11.96
N GLU A 482 15.34 14.39 -12.28
CA GLU A 482 16.23 14.70 -13.40
C GLU A 482 17.65 14.17 -13.19
N SER A 483 18.22 14.34 -12.00
CA SER A 483 19.53 13.77 -11.67
C SER A 483 19.53 12.24 -11.70
N THR A 484 18.47 11.61 -11.19
CA THR A 484 18.29 10.14 -11.28
C THR A 484 18.22 9.67 -12.74
N LYS A 485 17.49 10.40 -13.58
CA LYS A 485 17.41 10.14 -15.02
C LYS A 485 18.80 10.25 -15.68
N GLN A 486 19.56 11.29 -15.35
CA GLN A 486 20.93 11.47 -15.86
C GLN A 486 21.86 10.29 -15.51
N VAL A 487 21.68 9.65 -14.35
CA VAL A 487 22.45 8.44 -13.98
C VAL A 487 22.12 7.27 -14.90
N PHE A 488 20.85 7.06 -15.25
CA PHE A 488 20.45 6.04 -16.20
C PHE A 488 20.90 6.35 -17.64
N ASP A 489 20.84 7.61 -18.06
CA ASP A 489 21.33 8.05 -19.38
C ASP A 489 22.86 7.90 -19.48
N ALA A 490 23.59 8.18 -18.41
CA ALA A 490 25.03 7.95 -18.33
C ALA A 490 25.37 6.47 -18.39
N ARG A 491 24.62 5.60 -17.68
CA ARG A 491 24.75 4.15 -17.79
C ARG A 491 24.52 3.66 -19.22
N GLU A 492 23.52 4.20 -19.91
CA GLU A 492 23.29 3.87 -21.33
C GLU A 492 24.45 4.32 -22.22
N SER A 493 25.02 5.50 -21.94
CA SER A 493 26.20 6.00 -22.64
C SER A 493 27.43 5.09 -22.46
N VAL A 494 27.61 4.48 -21.28
CA VAL A 494 28.65 3.46 -21.05
C VAL A 494 28.41 2.24 -21.95
N PHE A 495 27.17 1.75 -22.07
CA PHE A 495 26.85 0.64 -22.98
C PHE A 495 27.05 0.99 -24.45
N GLN A 496 26.71 2.22 -24.86
CA GLN A 496 26.96 2.68 -26.23
C GLN A 496 28.46 2.80 -26.53
N ALA A 497 29.27 3.23 -25.55
CA ALA A 497 30.72 3.20 -25.68
C ALA A 497 31.23 1.76 -25.84
N LEU A 498 30.73 0.81 -25.05
CA LEU A 498 31.06 -0.62 -25.18
C LEU A 498 30.67 -1.17 -26.56
N PHE A 499 29.53 -0.73 -27.09
CA PHE A 499 29.07 -1.12 -28.43
C PHE A 499 29.96 -0.57 -29.57
N ASN A 500 30.46 0.66 -29.43
CA ASN A 500 31.19 1.36 -30.49
C ASN A 500 32.71 1.10 -30.47
N THR A 501 33.27 0.70 -29.32
CA THR A 501 34.72 0.46 -29.16
C THR A 501 34.98 -0.95 -28.61
N PRO A 502 34.78 -2.01 -29.43
CA PRO A 502 34.98 -3.38 -29.01
C PRO A 502 36.47 -3.74 -28.83
N ASP A 503 37.40 -3.08 -29.51
CA ASP A 503 38.83 -3.46 -29.55
C ASP A 503 39.69 -2.73 -28.49
N SER A 504 39.16 -2.50 -27.28
CA SER A 504 39.96 -1.88 -26.22
C SER A 504 40.82 -2.91 -25.48
N GLU A 505 42.13 -2.66 -25.42
CA GLU A 505 43.08 -3.48 -24.66
C GLU A 505 42.63 -3.58 -23.18
N GLY A 506 42.54 -4.81 -22.66
CA GLY A 506 42.26 -5.08 -21.25
C GLY A 506 40.79 -5.35 -20.89
N VAL A 507 39.87 -5.40 -21.85
CA VAL A 507 38.48 -5.79 -21.61
C VAL A 507 38.34 -7.31 -21.63
N ASP A 508 37.76 -7.89 -20.58
CA ASP A 508 37.30 -9.28 -20.60
C ASP A 508 35.94 -9.34 -21.34
N HIS A 509 36.01 -9.51 -22.66
CA HIS A 509 34.83 -9.49 -23.53
C HIS A 509 33.78 -10.54 -23.12
N GLU A 510 34.19 -11.67 -22.56
CA GLU A 510 33.27 -12.72 -22.11
C GLU A 510 32.50 -12.28 -20.86
N ARG A 511 33.22 -11.77 -19.85
CA ARG A 511 32.61 -11.29 -18.61
C ARG A 511 31.71 -10.08 -18.82
N VAL A 512 32.12 -9.16 -19.69
CA VAL A 512 31.31 -7.99 -20.09
C VAL A 512 30.09 -8.42 -20.89
N ALA A 513 30.25 -9.33 -21.86
CA ALA A 513 29.12 -9.88 -22.60
C ALA A 513 28.12 -10.59 -21.68
N ALA A 514 28.60 -11.30 -20.65
CA ALA A 514 27.74 -12.01 -19.70
C ALA A 514 26.89 -11.03 -18.88
N ALA A 515 27.51 -9.94 -18.41
CA ALA A 515 26.81 -8.88 -17.71
C ALA A 515 25.79 -8.15 -18.60
N CYS A 516 26.17 -7.78 -19.83
CA CYS A 516 25.26 -7.18 -20.80
C CYS A 516 24.06 -8.09 -21.13
N ALA A 517 24.31 -9.40 -21.25
CA ALA A 517 23.27 -10.39 -21.49
C ALA A 517 22.30 -10.50 -20.29
N GLN A 518 22.80 -10.47 -19.06
CA GLN A 518 21.96 -10.49 -17.85
C GLN A 518 21.11 -9.23 -17.68
N GLU A 519 21.57 -8.10 -18.23
CA GLU A 519 20.81 -6.83 -18.22
C GLU A 519 19.83 -6.65 -19.38
N GLY A 520 19.73 -7.62 -20.30
CA GLY A 520 18.85 -7.52 -21.46
C GLY A 520 19.44 -6.74 -22.65
N ARG A 521 20.72 -6.34 -22.60
CA ARG A 521 21.46 -5.66 -23.69
C ARG A 521 22.16 -6.68 -24.58
N HIS A 522 21.37 -7.53 -25.21
CA HIS A 522 21.86 -8.72 -25.90
C HIS A 522 22.62 -8.42 -27.21
N GLU A 523 22.27 -7.35 -27.93
CA GLU A 523 22.97 -6.92 -29.16
C GLU A 523 24.44 -6.56 -28.88
N VAL A 524 24.70 -5.85 -27.78
CA VAL A 524 26.04 -5.49 -27.33
C VAL A 524 26.82 -6.75 -26.95
N ALA A 525 26.19 -7.69 -26.23
CA ALA A 525 26.80 -8.95 -25.85
C ALA A 525 27.21 -9.79 -27.08
N ILE A 526 26.33 -9.93 -28.08
CA ILE A 526 26.63 -10.67 -29.31
C ILE A 526 27.80 -10.03 -30.07
N LYS A 527 27.82 -8.70 -30.18
CA LYS A 527 28.91 -7.99 -30.87
C LYS A 527 30.25 -8.17 -30.15
N LEU A 528 30.26 -8.06 -28.81
CA LEU A 528 31.46 -8.31 -28.00
C LEU A 528 31.96 -9.74 -28.17
N LEU A 529 31.08 -10.75 -28.18
CA LEU A 529 31.45 -12.15 -28.41
C LEU A 529 31.96 -12.42 -29.83
N ARG A 530 31.38 -11.76 -30.84
CA ARG A 530 31.86 -11.82 -32.24
C ARG A 530 33.28 -11.25 -32.37
N HIS A 531 33.58 -10.18 -31.65
CA HIS A 531 34.91 -9.54 -31.64
C HIS A 531 35.95 -10.31 -30.85
N ALA A 532 35.57 -10.96 -29.75
CA ALA A 532 36.46 -11.70 -28.86
C ALA A 532 37.15 -12.93 -29.50
N GLN A 533 36.92 -13.21 -30.79
CA GLN A 533 37.39 -14.40 -31.53
C GLN A 533 37.39 -15.64 -30.63
N PHE A 534 36.19 -16.09 -30.24
CA PHE A 534 35.99 -17.32 -29.45
C PHE A 534 36.93 -18.41 -29.98
N GLU A 535 37.96 -18.76 -29.20
CA GLU A 535 39.21 -19.33 -29.73
C GLU A 535 38.98 -20.45 -30.77
N CYS A 536 39.54 -20.20 -31.96
CA CYS A 536 39.89 -21.08 -33.08
C CYS A 536 39.51 -22.57 -33.00
N ALA A 537 38.61 -23.01 -33.88
CA ALA A 537 38.77 -24.21 -34.72
C ALA A 537 37.78 -24.17 -35.89
N LYS A 538 38.31 -24.12 -37.12
CA LYS A 538 37.54 -24.18 -38.38
C LYS A 538 36.61 -25.41 -38.38
N GLY A 539 35.30 -25.21 -38.37
CA GLY A 539 34.37 -26.31 -38.66
C GLY A 539 32.89 -26.05 -38.36
N ASP A 540 32.54 -25.29 -37.32
CA ASP A 540 31.15 -25.02 -36.98
C ASP A 540 30.89 -23.52 -36.85
N THR A 541 29.77 -23.06 -37.40
CA THR A 541 29.39 -21.65 -37.52
C THR A 541 29.45 -20.95 -36.16
N ASP A 542 30.24 -19.86 -36.07
CA ASP A 542 30.44 -19.06 -34.84
C ASP A 542 29.11 -18.68 -34.14
N GLU A 543 28.04 -18.56 -34.93
CA GLU A 543 26.67 -18.26 -34.51
C GLU A 543 26.06 -19.34 -33.61
N ALA A 544 26.33 -20.62 -33.87
CA ALA A 544 25.82 -21.73 -33.07
C ALA A 544 26.49 -21.80 -31.68
N ARG A 545 27.76 -21.41 -31.59
CA ARG A 545 28.52 -21.35 -30.32
C ARG A 545 28.10 -20.14 -29.48
N ILE A 546 27.91 -18.98 -30.10
CA ILE A 546 27.36 -17.78 -29.43
C ILE A 546 25.96 -18.09 -28.89
N ALA A 547 25.11 -18.76 -29.68
CA ALA A 547 23.81 -19.23 -29.25
C ALA A 547 23.89 -20.18 -28.04
N SER A 548 24.80 -21.17 -28.08
CA SER A 548 25.02 -22.11 -26.96
C SER A 548 25.50 -21.40 -25.69
N TRP A 549 26.45 -20.47 -25.81
CA TRP A 549 26.94 -19.67 -24.69
C TRP A 549 25.83 -18.79 -24.09
N MET A 550 25.01 -18.13 -24.93
CA MET A 550 23.88 -17.32 -24.45
C MET A 550 22.85 -18.18 -23.70
N VAL A 551 22.59 -19.39 -24.19
CA VAL A 551 21.70 -20.37 -23.53
C VAL A 551 22.25 -20.75 -22.14
N GLY A 552 23.56 -20.98 -22.05
CA GLY A 552 24.24 -21.32 -20.79
C GLY A 552 24.23 -20.18 -19.76
N GLN A 553 24.52 -18.95 -20.19
CA GLN A 553 24.64 -17.79 -19.29
C GLN A 553 23.29 -17.20 -18.85
N GLN A 554 22.27 -17.23 -19.70
CA GLN A 554 21.00 -16.56 -19.40
C GLN A 554 20.06 -17.34 -18.48
N GLN A 555 20.30 -18.63 -18.21
CA GLN A 555 19.39 -19.52 -17.48
C GLN A 555 17.90 -19.36 -17.89
N LEU A 556 17.64 -18.94 -19.13
CA LEU A 556 16.32 -18.65 -19.69
C LEU A 556 15.50 -17.50 -19.04
N ARG A 557 16.10 -16.35 -18.69
CA ARG A 557 15.34 -15.12 -18.34
C ARG A 557 14.95 -14.32 -19.60
N SER A 558 13.69 -13.90 -19.69
CA SER A 558 13.14 -13.03 -20.75
C SER A 558 14.02 -11.79 -21.00
N PRO A 559 14.20 -11.28 -22.25
CA PRO A 559 13.52 -11.63 -23.50
C PRO A 559 14.38 -12.47 -24.48
N TRP A 560 14.15 -13.79 -24.47
CA TRP A 560 14.74 -14.76 -25.39
C TRP A 560 14.49 -14.61 -26.91
N PRO A 561 13.43 -13.92 -27.41
CA PRO A 561 13.14 -13.97 -28.85
C PRO A 561 13.95 -13.01 -29.71
N ALA A 562 14.28 -11.80 -29.25
CA ALA A 562 14.79 -10.76 -30.15
C ALA A 562 16.20 -11.06 -30.68
N THR A 563 17.06 -11.66 -29.85
CA THR A 563 18.47 -11.86 -30.20
C THR A 563 18.79 -13.15 -30.91
N PHE A 564 17.95 -14.18 -30.79
CA PHE A 564 18.05 -15.36 -31.63
C PHE A 564 17.55 -15.09 -33.06
N VAL A 565 16.62 -14.15 -33.24
CA VAL A 565 16.10 -13.76 -34.57
C VAL A 565 17.19 -13.23 -35.49
N GLU A 566 18.20 -12.52 -34.96
CA GLU A 566 19.35 -12.05 -35.76
C GLU A 566 20.34 -13.15 -36.17
N LEU A 567 20.42 -14.25 -35.42
CA LEU A 567 21.36 -15.37 -35.65
C LEU A 567 20.81 -16.43 -36.63
N VAL A 568 19.54 -16.35 -37.06
CA VAL A 568 18.83 -17.44 -37.76
C VAL A 568 18.98 -17.41 -39.30
N ALA A 569 19.90 -16.63 -39.85
CA ALA A 569 20.09 -16.57 -41.30
C ALA A 569 20.88 -17.76 -41.90
N ALA A 570 21.63 -18.55 -41.11
CA ALA A 570 22.62 -19.50 -41.68
C ALA A 570 22.40 -21.01 -41.45
N SER A 571 21.79 -21.50 -40.35
CA SER A 571 21.63 -22.97 -40.17
C SER A 571 20.46 -23.42 -39.27
N ALA A 572 19.25 -23.51 -39.84
CA ALA A 572 18.05 -23.98 -39.13
C ALA A 572 18.16 -25.43 -38.58
N GLU A 573 18.94 -26.31 -39.22
CA GLU A 573 19.09 -27.72 -38.81
C GLU A 573 20.03 -27.91 -37.61
N GLN A 574 21.12 -27.14 -37.52
CA GLN A 574 22.04 -27.18 -36.37
C GLN A 574 21.39 -26.57 -35.12
N LEU A 575 20.64 -25.47 -35.29
CA LEU A 575 19.79 -24.88 -34.25
C LEU A 575 18.72 -25.87 -33.75
N ALA A 576 18.08 -26.63 -34.64
CA ALA A 576 17.15 -27.68 -34.24
C ALA A 576 17.82 -28.79 -33.40
N GLN A 577 19.09 -29.10 -33.65
CA GLN A 577 19.84 -30.11 -32.90
C GLN A 577 20.27 -29.62 -31.51
N LEU A 578 20.70 -28.35 -31.39
CA LEU A 578 20.98 -27.70 -30.11
C LEU A 578 19.71 -27.52 -29.27
N VAL A 579 18.61 -27.10 -29.92
CA VAL A 579 17.29 -27.01 -29.28
C VAL A 579 16.84 -28.38 -28.79
N ARG A 580 17.06 -29.48 -29.55
CA ARG A 580 16.75 -30.86 -29.11
C ARG A 580 17.50 -31.25 -27.82
N GLN A 581 18.78 -30.90 -27.70
CA GLN A 581 19.58 -31.16 -26.49
C GLN A 581 19.10 -30.31 -25.30
N ALA A 582 18.80 -29.02 -25.53
CA ALA A 582 18.24 -28.14 -24.52
C ALA A 582 16.82 -28.59 -24.09
N VAL A 583 15.99 -29.08 -25.02
CA VAL A 583 14.65 -29.63 -24.75
C VAL A 583 14.72 -30.85 -23.84
N GLN A 584 15.73 -31.73 -24.00
CA GLN A 584 15.93 -32.87 -23.10
C GLN A 584 16.29 -32.44 -21.67
N GLN A 585 17.09 -31.38 -21.51
CA GLN A 585 17.46 -30.85 -20.19
C GLN A 585 16.35 -30.03 -19.52
N LEU A 586 15.49 -29.36 -20.31
CA LEU A 586 14.48 -28.41 -19.82
C LEU A 586 13.05 -28.95 -19.83
N GLY A 587 12.83 -30.14 -20.40
CA GLY A 587 11.51 -30.78 -20.47
C GLY A 587 10.84 -30.97 -19.10
N GLU A 588 11.61 -31.04 -18.01
CA GLU A 588 11.09 -31.11 -16.64
C GLU A 588 10.29 -29.85 -16.24
N ARG A 589 10.70 -28.65 -16.68
CA ARG A 589 10.00 -27.39 -16.38
C ARG A 589 8.66 -27.26 -17.07
N ASP A 590 8.44 -27.98 -18.16
CA ASP A 590 7.17 -28.00 -18.90
C ASP A 590 6.33 -29.25 -18.62
N ALA A 591 6.92 -30.26 -17.95
CA ALA A 591 6.26 -31.52 -17.62
C ALA A 591 5.09 -31.32 -16.65
N LEU A 592 3.99 -32.04 -16.89
CA LEU A 592 2.85 -32.12 -15.98
C LEU A 592 3.15 -33.20 -14.94
N VAL A 593 3.72 -32.82 -13.80
CA VAL A 593 4.09 -33.71 -12.68
C VAL A 593 3.16 -33.50 -11.50
N ASP A 594 3.00 -34.52 -10.66
CA ASP A 594 2.20 -34.46 -9.44
C ASP A 594 2.73 -33.34 -8.52
N GLY A 595 1.82 -32.54 -7.96
CA GLY A 595 2.12 -31.38 -7.12
C GLY A 595 2.38 -30.06 -7.89
N LYS A 596 2.42 -30.07 -9.22
CA LYS A 596 2.66 -28.84 -10.01
C LYS A 596 1.44 -27.93 -10.02
N ARG A 597 1.70 -26.63 -9.82
CA ARG A 597 0.69 -25.56 -9.96
C ARG A 597 0.41 -25.27 -11.44
N VAL A 598 -0.85 -25.29 -11.80
CA VAL A 598 -1.35 -25.10 -13.17
C VAL A 598 -2.65 -24.29 -13.16
N MET A 599 -3.10 -23.86 -14.34
CA MET A 599 -4.45 -23.34 -14.54
C MET A 599 -5.31 -24.46 -15.14
N ALA A 600 -6.48 -24.71 -14.57
CA ALA A 600 -7.46 -25.66 -15.10
C ALA A 600 -8.73 -24.92 -15.52
N TYR A 601 -9.29 -25.28 -16.68
CA TYR A 601 -10.52 -24.70 -17.18
C TYR A 601 -11.73 -25.40 -16.54
N ASP A 602 -12.52 -24.62 -15.79
CA ASP A 602 -13.78 -25.06 -15.22
C ASP A 602 -14.89 -24.92 -16.28
N LYS A 603 -15.38 -26.05 -16.78
CA LYS A 603 -16.45 -26.11 -17.79
C LYS A 603 -17.80 -25.61 -17.26
N GLN A 604 -18.06 -25.66 -15.96
CA GLN A 604 -19.34 -25.22 -15.38
C GLN A 604 -19.34 -23.70 -15.16
N ALA A 605 -18.24 -23.14 -14.64
CA ALA A 605 -18.11 -21.71 -14.43
C ALA A 605 -17.54 -20.95 -15.65
N CYS A 606 -17.22 -21.66 -16.74
CA CYS A 606 -16.62 -21.13 -17.97
C CYS A 606 -15.42 -20.20 -17.70
N ARG A 607 -14.52 -20.62 -16.79
CA ARG A 607 -13.37 -19.81 -16.35
C ARG A 607 -12.15 -20.64 -16.05
N TRP A 608 -10.96 -20.06 -16.22
CA TRP A 608 -9.72 -20.64 -15.76
C TRP A 608 -9.56 -20.42 -14.25
N SER A 609 -9.20 -21.48 -13.52
CA SER A 609 -8.99 -21.45 -12.08
C SER A 609 -7.61 -22.00 -11.71
N PRO A 610 -6.94 -21.45 -10.66
CA PRO A 610 -5.71 -22.03 -10.14
C PRO A 610 -5.96 -23.43 -9.60
N ALA A 611 -5.13 -24.39 -10.01
CA ALA A 611 -5.24 -25.78 -9.60
C ALA A 611 -3.86 -26.42 -9.36
N SER A 612 -3.84 -27.54 -8.65
CA SER A 612 -2.65 -28.37 -8.47
C SER A 612 -2.89 -29.78 -8.98
N ILE A 613 -1.94 -30.34 -9.73
CA ILE A 613 -2.04 -31.71 -10.26
C ILE A 613 -1.88 -32.70 -9.10
N VAL A 614 -2.81 -33.64 -8.97
CA VAL A 614 -2.78 -34.67 -7.93
C VAL A 614 -2.30 -36.01 -8.46
N ARG A 615 -2.79 -36.38 -9.64
CA ARG A 615 -2.45 -37.64 -10.28
C ARG A 615 -2.58 -37.52 -11.78
N VAL A 616 -1.49 -37.82 -12.48
CA VAL A 616 -1.52 -38.10 -13.92
C VAL A 616 -1.85 -39.59 -14.10
N ARG A 617 -3.03 -39.91 -14.67
CA ARG A 617 -3.40 -41.32 -14.90
C ARG A 617 -2.62 -41.87 -16.10
N SER A 618 -1.83 -42.92 -15.86
CA SER A 618 -0.88 -43.46 -16.83
C SER A 618 -1.51 -44.28 -17.97
N SER A 619 -2.76 -44.73 -17.84
CA SER A 619 -3.41 -45.60 -18.83
C SER A 619 -3.77 -44.85 -20.13
N ASP A 620 -4.17 -43.59 -20.02
CA ASP A 620 -4.76 -42.85 -21.16
C ASP A 620 -3.98 -41.55 -21.48
N LYS A 621 -3.13 -41.04 -20.57
CA LYS A 621 -2.35 -39.78 -20.67
C LYS A 621 -3.14 -38.49 -21.01
N GLU A 622 -4.46 -38.57 -21.17
CA GLU A 622 -5.35 -37.47 -21.52
C GLU A 622 -6.18 -36.95 -20.34
N SER A 623 -6.51 -37.79 -19.37
CA SER A 623 -7.26 -37.39 -18.16
C SER A 623 -6.31 -37.15 -16.98
N ILE A 624 -6.38 -35.95 -16.41
CA ILE A 624 -5.55 -35.51 -15.29
C ILE A 624 -6.46 -35.13 -14.12
N ASP A 625 -6.19 -35.71 -12.96
CA ASP A 625 -6.90 -35.34 -11.72
C ASP A 625 -6.23 -34.09 -11.13
N VAL A 626 -6.98 -33.00 -11.01
CA VAL A 626 -6.53 -31.73 -10.43
C VAL A 626 -7.36 -31.34 -9.22
N LEU A 627 -6.76 -30.64 -8.26
CA LEU A 627 -7.45 -30.00 -7.13
C LEU A 627 -7.57 -28.50 -7.38
N ALA A 628 -8.81 -28.00 -7.41
CA ALA A 628 -9.11 -26.57 -7.48
C ALA A 628 -9.73 -26.10 -6.15
N ASN A 629 -9.50 -24.82 -5.80
CA ASN A 629 -10.14 -24.12 -4.68
C ASN A 629 -10.11 -24.88 -3.33
N GLY A 630 -8.92 -25.32 -2.92
CA GLY A 630 -8.69 -25.86 -1.58
C GLY A 630 -8.95 -27.36 -1.42
N TRP A 631 -10.04 -27.95 -1.94
CA TRP A 631 -10.35 -29.38 -1.71
C TRP A 631 -11.23 -30.08 -2.78
N GLN A 632 -11.49 -29.48 -3.95
CA GLN A 632 -12.38 -30.08 -4.96
C GLN A 632 -11.60 -30.86 -6.03
N LYS A 633 -11.81 -32.18 -6.12
CA LYS A 633 -11.21 -33.04 -7.14
C LYS A 633 -11.97 -32.90 -8.47
N LEU A 634 -11.30 -32.40 -9.49
CA LEU A 634 -11.81 -32.29 -10.86
C LEU A 634 -11.02 -33.23 -11.76
N ALA A 635 -11.72 -34.05 -12.55
CA ALA A 635 -11.13 -34.80 -13.64
C ALA A 635 -11.20 -33.93 -14.89
N VAL A 636 -10.05 -33.47 -15.38
CA VAL A 636 -9.95 -32.49 -16.47
C VAL A 636 -9.10 -33.07 -17.60
N GLU A 637 -9.46 -32.76 -18.85
CA GLU A 637 -8.67 -33.15 -20.03
C GLU A 637 -7.36 -32.36 -20.08
N ARG A 638 -6.30 -32.97 -20.64
CA ARG A 638 -4.98 -32.33 -20.79
C ARG A 638 -5.02 -31.02 -21.58
N SER A 639 -5.96 -30.85 -22.50
CA SER A 639 -6.15 -29.61 -23.27
C SER A 639 -6.71 -28.46 -22.44
N ASP A 640 -7.37 -28.78 -21.34
CA ASP A 640 -8.08 -27.86 -20.47
C ASP A 640 -7.20 -27.51 -19.26
N ILE A 641 -5.89 -27.80 -19.38
CA ILE A 641 -4.84 -27.50 -18.41
C ILE A 641 -3.74 -26.71 -19.11
N CYS A 642 -3.31 -25.63 -18.47
CA CYS A 642 -2.25 -24.77 -18.96
C CYS A 642 -1.22 -24.48 -17.87
N VAL A 643 0.05 -24.41 -18.28
CA VAL A 643 1.17 -24.01 -17.41
C VAL A 643 1.53 -22.56 -17.75
N VAL A 644 1.37 -21.67 -16.78
CA VAL A 644 1.81 -20.28 -16.94
C VAL A 644 3.31 -20.23 -16.68
N SER A 645 4.10 -20.03 -17.73
CA SER A 645 5.56 -19.94 -17.61
C SER A 645 6.13 -18.98 -18.66
N GLU A 646 7.05 -18.14 -18.21
CA GLU A 646 7.86 -17.27 -19.08
C GLU A 646 9.16 -17.92 -19.55
N GLY A 647 9.54 -19.05 -18.95
CA GLY A 647 10.72 -19.85 -19.33
C GLY A 647 10.37 -21.28 -19.75
N GLY A 648 11.33 -21.98 -20.36
CA GLY A 648 11.14 -23.37 -20.83
C GLY A 648 10.89 -23.49 -22.34
N VAL A 649 10.73 -24.72 -22.81
CA VAL A 649 10.61 -25.07 -24.23
C VAL A 649 9.28 -24.59 -24.81
N GLY A 650 8.20 -24.68 -24.04
CA GLY A 650 6.88 -24.19 -24.44
C GLY A 650 6.84 -22.67 -24.59
N ALA A 651 7.62 -21.92 -23.79
CA ALA A 651 7.78 -20.47 -23.98
C ALA A 651 8.53 -20.14 -25.28
N ALA A 652 9.56 -20.92 -25.63
CA ALA A 652 10.27 -20.80 -26.91
C ALA A 652 9.34 -21.09 -28.10
N LEU A 653 8.47 -22.10 -28.00
CA LEU A 653 7.45 -22.38 -29.02
C LEU A 653 6.48 -21.20 -29.22
N ARG A 654 6.03 -20.55 -28.15
CA ARG A 654 5.20 -19.33 -28.23
C ARG A 654 5.92 -18.18 -28.93
N ALA A 655 7.19 -17.96 -28.60
CA ALA A 655 8.01 -16.92 -29.21
C ALA A 655 8.22 -17.16 -30.71
N ALA A 656 8.63 -18.37 -31.09
CA ALA A 656 8.80 -18.75 -32.49
C ALA A 656 7.50 -18.62 -33.30
N ALA A 657 6.37 -19.01 -32.70
CA ALA A 657 5.04 -18.87 -33.29
C ALA A 657 4.60 -17.41 -33.45
N THR A 658 5.06 -16.50 -32.57
CA THR A 658 4.79 -15.06 -32.68
C THR A 658 5.63 -14.42 -33.79
N ALA A 659 6.92 -14.78 -33.86
CA ALA A 659 7.89 -14.23 -34.82
C ALA A 659 7.70 -14.77 -36.24
N GLY A 660 7.05 -15.91 -36.43
CA GLY A 660 6.79 -16.46 -37.77
C GLY A 660 7.83 -17.47 -38.27
N HIS A 661 8.66 -18.03 -37.39
CA HIS A 661 9.72 -18.96 -37.79
C HIS A 661 9.20 -20.39 -37.97
N GLU A 662 8.70 -20.67 -39.18
CA GLU A 662 8.06 -21.95 -39.53
C GLU A 662 8.95 -23.18 -39.28
N HIS A 663 10.24 -23.13 -39.66
CA HIS A 663 11.16 -24.26 -39.49
C HIS A 663 11.51 -24.55 -38.03
N LEU A 664 11.60 -23.51 -37.21
CA LEU A 664 11.88 -23.64 -35.77
C LEU A 664 10.67 -24.22 -35.05
N VAL A 665 9.45 -23.78 -35.37
CA VAL A 665 8.22 -24.36 -34.84
C VAL A 665 8.13 -25.85 -35.19
N LYS A 666 8.38 -26.22 -36.46
CA LYS A 666 8.39 -27.62 -36.89
C LYS A 666 9.39 -28.46 -36.08
N SER A 667 10.59 -27.95 -35.85
CA SER A 667 11.64 -28.63 -35.10
C SER A 667 11.30 -28.79 -33.61
N LEU A 668 10.71 -27.75 -32.99
CA LEU A 668 10.24 -27.79 -31.61
C LEU A 668 9.10 -28.80 -31.43
N LEU A 669 8.15 -28.86 -32.38
CA LEU A 669 7.06 -29.83 -32.36
C LEU A 669 7.56 -31.28 -32.55
N GLN A 670 8.52 -31.51 -33.45
CA GLN A 670 9.19 -32.81 -33.61
C GLN A 670 9.92 -33.25 -32.33
N SER A 671 10.41 -32.29 -31.55
CA SER A 671 11.08 -32.52 -30.27
C SER A 671 10.11 -32.69 -29.09
N LYS A 672 8.79 -32.79 -29.34
CA LYS A 672 7.72 -32.92 -28.35
C LYS A 672 7.65 -31.74 -27.35
N ALA A 673 7.90 -30.53 -27.82
CA ALA A 673 7.68 -29.31 -27.02
C ALA A 673 6.24 -29.25 -26.48
N SER A 674 6.08 -28.84 -25.22
CA SER A 674 4.76 -28.74 -24.58
C SER A 674 3.96 -27.57 -25.17
N MET A 675 2.78 -27.87 -25.70
CA MET A 675 1.85 -26.89 -26.26
C MET A 675 0.93 -26.27 -25.20
N CYS A 676 0.94 -26.83 -23.98
CA CYS A 676 0.12 -26.39 -22.84
C CYS A 676 0.73 -25.17 -22.10
N VAL A 677 1.91 -24.71 -22.51
CA VAL A 677 2.55 -23.53 -21.90
C VAL A 677 1.97 -22.26 -22.49
N VAL A 678 1.52 -21.36 -21.62
CA VAL A 678 0.83 -20.11 -21.98
C VAL A 678 1.49 -18.90 -21.32
N ASP A 679 1.22 -17.69 -21.82
CA ASP A 679 1.64 -16.44 -21.18
C ASP A 679 0.75 -16.08 -19.96
N ALA A 680 1.04 -14.94 -19.31
CA ALA A 680 0.26 -14.41 -18.20
C ALA A 680 -1.22 -14.12 -18.55
N ARG A 681 -1.56 -13.99 -19.84
CA ARG A 681 -2.92 -13.79 -20.36
C ARG A 681 -3.55 -15.10 -20.88
N LEU A 682 -2.90 -16.24 -20.64
CA LEU A 682 -3.29 -17.56 -21.11
C LEU A 682 -3.30 -17.70 -22.65
N ASN A 683 -2.49 -16.93 -23.37
CA ASN A 683 -2.32 -17.12 -24.81
C ASN A 683 -1.38 -18.30 -25.09
N SER A 684 -1.90 -19.30 -25.78
CA SER A 684 -1.10 -20.42 -26.32
C SER A 684 -0.32 -20.01 -27.58
N ALA A 685 0.58 -20.87 -28.03
CA ALA A 685 1.29 -20.67 -29.30
C ALA A 685 0.34 -20.50 -30.50
N LEU A 686 -0.83 -21.17 -30.47
CA LEU A 686 -1.84 -21.05 -31.52
C LEU A 686 -2.51 -19.66 -31.50
N HIS A 687 -2.83 -19.11 -30.33
CA HIS A 687 -3.35 -17.75 -30.21
C HIS A 687 -2.37 -16.73 -30.80
N LEU A 688 -1.10 -16.83 -30.42
CA LEU A 688 -0.08 -15.87 -30.87
C LEU A 688 0.20 -15.96 -32.37
N ALA A 689 0.27 -17.18 -32.93
CA ALA A 689 0.37 -17.39 -34.37
C ALA A 689 -0.84 -16.83 -35.13
N ALA A 690 -2.04 -17.02 -34.59
CA ALA A 690 -3.28 -16.55 -35.18
C ALA A 690 -3.38 -15.01 -35.16
N ARG A 691 -2.97 -14.39 -34.06
CA ARG A 691 -2.84 -12.93 -33.91
C ARG A 691 -1.86 -12.33 -34.92
N ALA A 692 -0.73 -12.98 -35.12
CA ALA A 692 0.35 -12.54 -36.02
C ALA A 692 0.07 -12.85 -37.51
N GLY A 693 -0.93 -13.67 -37.82
CA GLY A 693 -1.32 -13.98 -39.20
C GLY A 693 -0.57 -15.15 -39.85
N HIS A 694 0.17 -15.94 -39.07
CA HIS A 694 1.03 -17.02 -39.58
C HIS A 694 0.24 -18.30 -39.89
N ALA A 695 -0.42 -18.34 -41.04
CA ALA A 695 -1.31 -19.44 -41.43
C ALA A 695 -0.62 -20.81 -41.54
N SER A 696 0.65 -20.87 -41.97
CA SER A 696 1.42 -22.13 -42.04
C SER A 696 1.73 -22.68 -40.65
N ILE A 697 2.13 -21.82 -39.72
CA ILE A 697 2.35 -22.17 -38.31
C ILE A 697 1.04 -22.62 -37.64
N CYS A 698 -0.08 -21.96 -37.91
CA CYS A 698 -1.39 -22.38 -37.41
C CYS A 698 -1.74 -23.80 -37.90
N LYS A 699 -1.47 -24.13 -39.16
CA LYS A 699 -1.64 -25.50 -39.69
C LYS A 699 -0.76 -26.51 -38.96
N GLN A 700 0.51 -26.19 -38.74
CA GLN A 700 1.44 -27.07 -38.04
C GLN A 700 1.02 -27.33 -36.59
N LEU A 701 0.58 -26.29 -35.88
CA LEU A 701 0.10 -26.41 -34.51
C LEU A 701 -1.20 -27.22 -34.42
N LEU A 702 -2.13 -27.04 -35.36
CA LEU A 702 -3.35 -27.86 -35.45
C LEU A 702 -3.03 -29.33 -35.76
N ALA A 703 -2.11 -29.59 -36.69
CA ALA A 703 -1.66 -30.94 -37.02
C ALA A 703 -0.96 -31.63 -35.83
N ALA A 704 -0.32 -30.86 -34.95
CA ALA A 704 0.28 -31.34 -33.71
C ALA A 704 -0.73 -31.50 -32.55
N GLY A 705 -2.02 -31.22 -32.75
CA GLY A 705 -3.08 -31.45 -31.77
C GLY A 705 -3.52 -30.22 -30.96
N ALA A 706 -3.18 -28.99 -31.39
CA ALA A 706 -3.70 -27.79 -30.75
C ALA A 706 -5.23 -27.70 -30.92
N LYS A 707 -5.98 -27.51 -29.84
CA LYS A 707 -7.43 -27.26 -29.92
C LYS A 707 -7.70 -25.81 -30.34
N LYS A 708 -8.48 -25.62 -31.41
CA LYS A 708 -8.92 -24.28 -31.87
C LYS A 708 -9.89 -23.59 -30.91
N THR A 709 -10.55 -24.35 -30.02
CA THR A 709 -11.56 -23.89 -29.07
C THR A 709 -11.00 -23.49 -27.70
N THR A 710 -9.69 -23.65 -27.47
CA THR A 710 -9.06 -23.24 -26.21
C THR A 710 -9.15 -21.73 -26.11
N THR A 711 -9.71 -21.22 -25.01
CA THR A 711 -9.89 -19.78 -24.79
C THR A 711 -8.81 -19.21 -23.86
N ASN A 712 -8.35 -17.98 -24.11
CA ASN A 712 -7.45 -17.24 -23.22
C ASN A 712 -8.20 -16.61 -22.01
N PHE A 713 -7.50 -15.79 -21.21
CA PHE A 713 -8.09 -15.10 -20.04
C PHE A 713 -9.29 -14.23 -20.40
N PHE A 714 -9.30 -13.63 -21.60
CA PHE A 714 -10.40 -12.81 -22.10
C PHE A 714 -11.54 -13.64 -22.72
N ARG A 715 -11.50 -14.97 -22.59
CA ARG A 715 -12.41 -15.94 -23.25
C ARG A 715 -12.33 -15.91 -24.78
N GLN A 716 -11.22 -15.43 -25.37
CA GLN A 716 -11.01 -15.42 -26.82
C GLN A 716 -10.37 -16.72 -27.23
N ASP A 717 -10.89 -17.37 -28.27
CA ASP A 717 -10.19 -18.46 -28.93
C ASP A 717 -9.19 -17.94 -29.99
N ALA A 718 -8.47 -18.85 -30.65
CA ALA A 718 -7.49 -18.45 -31.67
C ALA A 718 -8.16 -17.82 -32.91
N VAL A 719 -9.42 -18.18 -33.20
CA VAL A 719 -10.18 -17.66 -34.34
C VAL A 719 -10.61 -16.23 -34.05
N ASP A 720 -11.13 -15.97 -32.86
CA ASP A 720 -11.50 -14.66 -32.35
C ASP A 720 -10.33 -13.70 -32.38
N LEU A 721 -9.14 -14.17 -31.99
CA LEU A 721 -7.94 -13.34 -31.99
C LEU A 721 -7.49 -13.00 -33.42
N ALA A 722 -7.55 -13.97 -34.35
CA ALA A 722 -7.29 -13.72 -35.77
C ALA A 722 -8.33 -12.79 -36.42
N ARG A 723 -9.60 -12.86 -36.01
CA ARG A 723 -10.66 -11.94 -36.44
C ARG A 723 -10.40 -10.53 -35.92
N ALA A 724 -10.09 -10.39 -34.63
CA ALA A 724 -9.80 -9.10 -33.99
C ALA A 724 -8.61 -8.39 -34.66
N THR A 725 -7.58 -9.14 -35.06
CA THR A 725 -6.40 -8.59 -35.76
C THR A 725 -6.53 -8.58 -37.28
N ARG A 726 -7.73 -8.82 -37.83
CA ARG A 726 -8.05 -8.78 -39.26
C ARG A 726 -7.20 -9.72 -40.13
N GLN A 727 -6.80 -10.87 -39.60
CA GLN A 727 -5.97 -11.87 -40.29
C GLN A 727 -6.81 -12.82 -41.16
N GLN A 728 -7.23 -12.34 -42.33
CA GLN A 728 -8.14 -13.07 -43.25
C GLN A 728 -7.66 -14.48 -43.63
N ARG A 729 -6.36 -14.66 -43.91
CA ARG A 729 -5.77 -15.95 -44.30
C ARG A 729 -5.90 -17.01 -43.21
N VAL A 730 -5.81 -16.58 -41.94
CA VAL A 730 -5.94 -17.47 -40.78
C VAL A 730 -7.41 -17.75 -40.48
N VAL A 731 -8.30 -16.76 -40.61
CA VAL A 731 -9.74 -17.00 -40.39
C VAL A 731 -10.31 -17.96 -41.44
N ARG A 732 -9.93 -17.83 -42.72
CA ARG A 732 -10.31 -18.79 -43.78
C ARG A 732 -9.76 -20.20 -43.54
N LEU A 733 -8.65 -20.33 -42.81
CA LEU A 733 -8.12 -21.64 -42.41
C LEU A 733 -9.03 -22.33 -41.39
N PHE A 734 -9.60 -21.56 -40.46
CA PHE A 734 -10.46 -22.09 -39.40
C PHE A 734 -11.93 -22.23 -39.81
N GLU A 735 -12.42 -21.32 -40.67
CA GLU A 735 -13.80 -21.22 -41.14
C GLU A 735 -13.85 -20.89 -42.65
N PRO A 736 -13.86 -21.92 -43.52
CA PRO A 736 -13.79 -21.76 -44.97
C PRO A 736 -15.03 -21.10 -45.61
N THR A 737 -16.16 -21.03 -44.90
CA THR A 737 -17.47 -20.62 -45.41
C THR A 737 -17.79 -19.13 -45.22
N LEU A 738 -16.90 -18.33 -44.63
CA LEU A 738 -17.15 -16.90 -44.37
C LEU A 738 -16.99 -16.05 -45.64
N SER A 739 -17.95 -15.16 -45.92
CA SER A 739 -17.82 -14.17 -47.00
C SER A 739 -17.03 -12.93 -46.57
N ASP A 740 -16.45 -12.20 -47.53
CA ASP A 740 -15.64 -11.00 -47.26
C ASP A 740 -16.45 -9.86 -46.64
N LYS A 741 -17.78 -9.82 -46.88
CA LYS A 741 -18.70 -8.86 -46.25
C LYS A 741 -18.96 -9.20 -44.78
N ASP A 742 -19.03 -10.49 -44.44
CA ASP A 742 -19.21 -10.94 -43.06
C ASP A 742 -17.97 -10.64 -42.22
N PHE A 743 -16.77 -10.73 -42.79
CA PHE A 743 -15.51 -10.42 -42.09
C PHE A 743 -15.40 -8.94 -41.65
N ALA A 744 -15.93 -8.01 -42.44
CA ALA A 744 -15.86 -6.58 -42.16
C ALA A 744 -16.81 -6.13 -41.03
N ALA A 745 -17.93 -6.84 -40.82
CA ALA A 745 -18.94 -6.48 -39.83
C ALA A 745 -18.64 -6.99 -38.40
N ILE A 746 -17.69 -7.92 -38.23
CA ILE A 746 -17.50 -8.71 -36.99
C ILE A 746 -16.44 -8.11 -36.05
N GLY A 747 -15.82 -6.98 -36.40
CA GLY A 747 -14.68 -6.41 -35.68
C GLY A 747 -14.93 -5.86 -34.26
N ALA A 748 -16.16 -5.90 -33.74
CA ALA A 748 -16.47 -5.30 -32.43
C ALA A 748 -17.04 -6.27 -31.38
N GLU A 749 -17.91 -7.24 -31.70
CA GLU A 749 -18.65 -7.97 -30.65
C GLU A 749 -18.97 -9.43 -31.03
N GLY A 750 -18.67 -10.35 -30.12
CA GLY A 750 -18.69 -11.80 -30.34
C GLY A 750 -20.07 -12.41 -30.68
N ARG A 751 -20.05 -13.61 -31.28
CA ARG A 751 -21.17 -14.51 -31.66
C ARG A 751 -22.60 -13.97 -31.43
N LEU A 752 -23.00 -12.96 -32.19
CA LEU A 752 -24.40 -12.52 -32.24
C LEU A 752 -25.24 -13.57 -32.98
N THR A 753 -26.37 -13.97 -32.41
CA THR A 753 -27.32 -14.87 -33.10
C THR A 753 -27.99 -14.15 -34.28
N PRO A 754 -28.56 -14.89 -35.26
CA PRO A 754 -29.33 -14.27 -36.35
C PRO A 754 -30.44 -13.34 -35.84
N LEU A 755 -31.08 -13.72 -34.72
CA LEU A 755 -32.09 -12.91 -34.05
C LEU A 755 -31.51 -11.61 -33.48
N MET A 756 -30.37 -11.67 -32.77
CA MET A 756 -29.71 -10.47 -32.24
C MET A 756 -29.31 -9.48 -33.33
N ARG A 757 -28.85 -10.00 -34.48
CA ARG A 757 -28.52 -9.17 -35.64
C ARG A 757 -29.76 -8.47 -36.20
N ALA A 758 -30.86 -9.21 -36.37
CA ALA A 758 -32.14 -8.62 -36.78
C ALA A 758 -32.63 -7.56 -35.78
N CYS A 759 -32.41 -7.79 -34.48
CA CYS A 759 -32.75 -6.82 -33.43
C CYS A 759 -31.93 -5.53 -33.55
N ARG A 760 -30.63 -5.63 -33.83
CA ARG A 760 -29.74 -4.47 -34.04
C ARG A 760 -30.08 -3.69 -35.32
N GLU A 761 -30.42 -4.40 -36.38
CA GLU A 761 -30.77 -3.84 -37.70
C GLU A 761 -32.16 -3.17 -37.74
N ASN A 762 -32.94 -3.23 -36.65
CA ASN A 762 -34.34 -2.80 -36.58
C ASN A 762 -35.26 -3.52 -37.59
N ASP A 763 -34.94 -4.77 -37.96
CA ASP A 763 -35.70 -5.54 -38.94
C ASP A 763 -36.82 -6.33 -38.27
N LEU A 764 -37.96 -5.66 -38.05
CA LEU A 764 -39.13 -6.22 -37.36
C LEU A 764 -39.69 -7.49 -38.04
N GLU A 765 -39.72 -7.54 -39.37
CA GLU A 765 -40.27 -8.68 -40.09
C GLU A 765 -39.34 -9.90 -39.99
N LYS A 766 -38.03 -9.68 -40.06
CA LYS A 766 -37.04 -10.73 -39.80
C LYS A 766 -37.05 -11.21 -38.35
N VAL A 767 -37.28 -10.31 -37.39
CA VAL A 767 -37.50 -10.70 -35.98
C VAL A 767 -38.73 -11.57 -35.84
N LYS A 768 -39.89 -11.18 -36.37
CA LYS A 768 -41.13 -11.99 -36.30
C LYS A 768 -40.98 -13.35 -36.95
N THR A 769 -40.35 -13.41 -38.14
CA THR A 769 -40.12 -14.68 -38.84
C THR A 769 -39.19 -15.60 -38.07
N LEU A 770 -38.08 -15.09 -37.54
CA LEU A 770 -37.18 -15.88 -36.69
C LEU A 770 -37.86 -16.35 -35.40
N LEU A 771 -38.71 -15.52 -34.78
CA LEU A 771 -39.46 -15.90 -33.59
C LEU A 771 -40.54 -16.97 -33.85
N SER A 772 -40.99 -17.13 -35.10
CA SER A 772 -41.98 -18.14 -35.49
C SER A 772 -41.39 -19.53 -35.80
N GLN A 773 -40.06 -19.68 -35.75
CA GLN A 773 -39.36 -20.96 -35.96
C GLN A 773 -39.26 -21.74 -34.64
N ASP A 774 -39.58 -23.04 -34.66
CA ASP A 774 -39.63 -23.92 -33.47
C ASP A 774 -38.30 -24.00 -32.67
N ASP A 775 -37.16 -23.71 -33.31
CA ASP A 775 -35.81 -23.80 -32.70
C ASP A 775 -35.23 -22.45 -32.23
N ALA A 776 -35.98 -21.35 -32.30
CA ALA A 776 -35.46 -20.01 -32.00
C ALA A 776 -35.35 -19.73 -30.50
N ASN A 777 -34.14 -19.90 -29.94
CA ASN A 777 -33.86 -19.46 -28.57
C ASN A 777 -33.70 -17.93 -28.49
N MET A 778 -34.82 -17.23 -28.24
CA MET A 778 -34.89 -15.76 -28.09
C MET A 778 -34.08 -15.18 -26.92
N ASN A 779 -33.79 -16.01 -25.91
CA ASN A 779 -33.05 -15.61 -24.71
C ASN A 779 -31.57 -15.99 -24.79
N SER A 780 -31.08 -16.36 -25.97
CA SER A 780 -29.65 -16.55 -26.21
C SER A 780 -28.90 -15.30 -25.77
N GLN A 781 -27.71 -15.47 -25.21
CA GLN A 781 -26.84 -14.38 -24.80
C GLN A 781 -25.62 -14.28 -25.71
N SER A 782 -25.24 -13.05 -26.05
CA SER A 782 -23.99 -12.75 -26.73
C SER A 782 -22.82 -13.06 -25.79
N ARG A 783 -21.60 -12.93 -26.28
CA ARG A 783 -20.40 -13.05 -25.44
C ARG A 783 -20.39 -12.07 -24.25
N GLY A 784 -21.02 -10.91 -24.41
CA GLY A 784 -21.17 -9.89 -23.37
C GLY A 784 -22.29 -10.19 -22.37
N GLY A 785 -23.09 -11.25 -22.57
CA GLY A 785 -24.30 -11.51 -21.79
C GLY A 785 -25.57 -10.83 -22.34
N CYS A 786 -25.44 -10.02 -23.40
CA CYS A 786 -26.55 -9.28 -24.00
C CYS A 786 -27.53 -10.21 -24.73
N THR A 787 -28.83 -10.00 -24.55
CA THR A 787 -29.90 -10.70 -25.27
C THR A 787 -30.38 -9.89 -26.49
N GLY A 788 -31.25 -10.46 -27.33
CA GLY A 788 -31.91 -9.69 -28.39
C GLY A 788 -32.71 -8.51 -27.82
N LEU A 789 -33.31 -8.68 -26.64
CA LEU A 789 -34.07 -7.64 -25.94
C LEU A 789 -33.16 -6.51 -25.45
N SER A 790 -31.97 -6.83 -24.93
CA SER A 790 -31.03 -5.81 -24.45
C SER A 790 -30.45 -4.99 -25.60
N ILE A 791 -30.17 -5.63 -26.75
CA ILE A 791 -29.72 -4.93 -27.97
C ILE A 791 -30.81 -4.01 -28.51
N ALA A 792 -32.06 -4.47 -28.60
CA ALA A 792 -33.16 -3.60 -29.05
C ALA A 792 -33.39 -2.41 -28.11
N ALA A 793 -33.19 -2.60 -26.80
CA ALA A 793 -33.29 -1.55 -25.81
C ALA A 793 -32.14 -0.54 -25.87
N GLU A 794 -30.91 -1.02 -26.14
CA GLU A 794 -29.70 -0.21 -26.29
C GLU A 794 -29.77 0.68 -27.54
N GLU A 795 -30.30 0.17 -28.64
CA GLU A 795 -30.41 0.89 -29.93
C GLU A 795 -31.71 1.71 -30.06
N GLY A 796 -32.65 1.55 -29.11
CA GLY A 796 -33.90 2.32 -29.06
C GLY A 796 -35.03 1.83 -29.98
N HIS A 797 -34.97 0.58 -30.44
CA HIS A 797 -35.93 -0.01 -31.38
C HIS A 797 -37.20 -0.51 -30.68
N GLU A 798 -38.12 0.41 -30.35
CA GLU A 798 -39.34 0.11 -29.59
C GLU A 798 -40.21 -0.99 -30.22
N SER A 799 -40.38 -0.99 -31.55
CA SER A 799 -41.22 -1.95 -32.25
C SER A 799 -40.69 -3.38 -32.17
N VAL A 800 -39.37 -3.55 -32.33
CA VAL A 800 -38.66 -4.82 -32.15
C VAL A 800 -38.72 -5.27 -30.69
N LEU A 801 -38.47 -4.34 -29.76
CA LEU A 801 -38.54 -4.58 -28.33
C LEU A 801 -39.94 -5.06 -27.91
N ALA A 802 -41.00 -4.42 -28.41
CA ALA A 802 -42.38 -4.84 -28.18
C ALA A 802 -42.66 -6.24 -28.74
N ALA A 803 -42.16 -6.56 -29.95
CA ALA A 803 -42.31 -7.89 -30.54
C ALA A 803 -41.63 -8.99 -29.69
N LEU A 804 -40.42 -8.73 -29.19
CA LEU A 804 -39.70 -9.64 -28.29
C LEU A 804 -40.45 -9.85 -26.96
N LEU A 805 -41.01 -8.79 -26.39
CA LEU A 805 -41.82 -8.87 -25.17
C LEU A 805 -43.13 -9.64 -25.39
N THR A 806 -43.81 -9.45 -26.52
CA THR A 806 -45.01 -10.25 -26.86
C THR A 806 -44.70 -11.73 -27.03
N ALA A 807 -43.46 -12.06 -27.36
CA ALA A 807 -42.98 -13.43 -27.48
C ALA A 807 -42.43 -14.01 -26.15
N ASN A 808 -42.63 -13.33 -25.02
CA ASN A 808 -42.14 -13.72 -23.68
C ASN A 808 -40.60 -13.73 -23.52
N ALA A 809 -39.89 -12.78 -24.14
CA ALA A 809 -38.48 -12.56 -23.82
C ALA A 809 -38.27 -12.24 -22.33
N VAL A 810 -37.16 -12.73 -21.75
CA VAL A 810 -36.83 -12.50 -20.32
C VAL A 810 -36.46 -11.03 -20.11
N ILE A 811 -37.31 -10.32 -19.38
CA ILE A 811 -37.20 -8.86 -19.16
C ILE A 811 -35.99 -8.49 -18.31
N ASP A 812 -35.81 -9.22 -17.21
CA ASP A 812 -34.78 -8.94 -16.19
C ASP A 812 -33.47 -9.71 -16.46
N ALA A 813 -33.24 -10.13 -17.70
CA ALA A 813 -31.96 -10.71 -18.08
C ALA A 813 -30.84 -9.66 -17.94
N VAL A 814 -29.75 -10.05 -17.30
CA VAL A 814 -28.57 -9.21 -17.10
C VAL A 814 -27.41 -9.66 -17.98
N ASP A 815 -26.63 -8.68 -18.44
CA ASP A 815 -25.36 -8.92 -19.10
C ASP A 815 -24.23 -9.25 -18.09
N ASN A 816 -23.00 -9.43 -18.57
CA ASN A 816 -21.85 -9.79 -17.73
C ASN A 816 -21.43 -8.70 -16.74
N ILE A 817 -21.93 -7.47 -16.87
CA ILE A 817 -21.67 -6.36 -15.94
C ILE A 817 -22.91 -6.00 -15.10
N GLY A 818 -23.96 -6.82 -15.17
CA GLY A 818 -25.17 -6.67 -14.38
C GLY A 818 -26.18 -5.68 -14.97
N MET A 819 -26.06 -5.30 -16.24
CA MET A 819 -26.99 -4.37 -16.90
C MET A 819 -28.22 -5.10 -17.44
N THR A 820 -29.40 -4.59 -17.12
CA THR A 820 -30.66 -5.05 -17.71
C THR A 820 -30.98 -4.29 -19.00
N SER A 821 -31.86 -4.86 -19.84
CA SER A 821 -32.42 -4.15 -21.01
C SER A 821 -33.03 -2.80 -20.62
N PHE A 822 -33.65 -2.72 -19.43
CA PHE A 822 -34.23 -1.48 -18.92
C PHE A 822 -33.18 -0.43 -18.54
N MET A 823 -32.06 -0.84 -17.94
CA MET A 823 -30.93 0.05 -17.64
C MET A 823 -30.33 0.63 -18.93
N LEU A 824 -30.17 -0.19 -19.97
CA LEU A 824 -29.61 0.25 -21.26
C LEU A 824 -30.52 1.29 -21.95
N ALA A 825 -31.84 1.06 -21.98
CA ALA A 825 -32.78 2.05 -22.51
C ALA A 825 -32.74 3.38 -21.74
N CYS A 826 -32.58 3.34 -20.41
CA CYS A 826 -32.48 4.53 -19.58
C CYS A 826 -31.14 5.25 -19.76
N GLN A 827 -30.04 4.51 -19.91
CA GLN A 827 -28.69 5.04 -20.13
C GLN A 827 -28.57 5.79 -21.46
N ASN A 828 -29.21 5.29 -22.53
CA ASN A 828 -29.18 5.90 -23.86
C ASN A 828 -30.35 6.86 -24.14
N GLY A 829 -31.24 7.09 -23.15
CA GLY A 829 -32.32 8.07 -23.26
C GLY A 829 -33.50 7.63 -24.12
N HIS A 830 -33.64 6.33 -24.38
CA HIS A 830 -34.73 5.78 -25.18
C HIS A 830 -36.02 5.66 -24.38
N GLU A 831 -36.69 6.81 -24.16
CA GLU A 831 -37.92 6.93 -23.36
C GLU A 831 -39.01 5.93 -23.77
N ALA A 832 -39.24 5.77 -25.07
CA ALA A 832 -40.28 4.88 -25.58
C ALA A 832 -40.02 3.41 -25.19
N CYS A 833 -38.78 2.95 -25.36
CA CYS A 833 -38.34 1.63 -24.90
C CYS A 833 -38.46 1.48 -23.38
N ALA A 834 -38.03 2.49 -22.61
CA ALA A 834 -38.14 2.48 -21.15
C ALA A 834 -39.61 2.39 -20.68
N ARG A 835 -40.52 3.16 -21.30
CA ARG A 835 -41.97 3.08 -21.01
C ARG A 835 -42.55 1.72 -21.35
N THR A 836 -42.14 1.13 -22.47
CA THR A 836 -42.63 -0.19 -22.89
C THR A 836 -42.14 -1.30 -21.97
N LEU A 837 -40.89 -1.24 -21.50
CA LEU A 837 -40.35 -2.15 -20.48
C LEU A 837 -41.05 -1.97 -19.11
N LEU A 838 -41.34 -0.74 -18.68
CA LEU A 838 -42.11 -0.48 -17.45
C LEU A 838 -43.55 -1.01 -17.54
N LYS A 839 -44.22 -0.87 -18.70
CA LYS A 839 -45.54 -1.48 -18.94
C LYS A 839 -45.47 -3.00 -18.87
N ALA A 840 -44.36 -3.60 -19.29
CA ALA A 840 -44.08 -5.03 -19.17
C ALA A 840 -43.64 -5.46 -17.75
N LYS A 841 -43.69 -4.56 -16.76
CA LYS A 841 -43.33 -4.79 -15.34
C LYS A 841 -41.82 -5.00 -15.09
N ALA A 842 -40.94 -4.41 -15.89
CA ALA A 842 -39.53 -4.31 -15.54
C ALA A 842 -39.35 -3.63 -14.16
N ALA A 843 -38.44 -4.13 -13.34
CA ALA A 843 -38.20 -3.60 -12.00
C ALA A 843 -37.50 -2.22 -12.06
N PRO A 844 -38.15 -1.12 -11.63
CA PRO A 844 -37.59 0.23 -11.77
C PRO A 844 -36.36 0.49 -10.88
N ASP A 845 -36.29 -0.20 -9.73
CA ASP A 845 -35.22 -0.07 -8.73
C ASP A 845 -34.17 -1.20 -8.81
N ALA A 846 -34.20 -2.02 -9.87
CA ALA A 846 -33.13 -2.99 -10.10
C ALA A 846 -31.78 -2.27 -10.19
N ALA A 847 -30.76 -2.85 -9.56
CA ALA A 847 -29.42 -2.31 -9.50
C ALA A 847 -28.38 -3.40 -9.77
N ARG A 848 -27.25 -3.01 -10.39
CA ARG A 848 -26.09 -3.90 -10.54
C ARG A 848 -25.30 -4.00 -9.22
N GLU A 849 -24.31 -4.89 -9.16
CA GLU A 849 -23.58 -5.22 -7.91
C GLU A 849 -23.12 -4.02 -7.10
N ASN A 850 -22.66 -2.94 -7.74
CA ASN A 850 -22.18 -1.74 -7.02
C ASN A 850 -23.30 -0.75 -6.58
N GLY A 851 -24.57 -1.13 -6.70
CA GLY A 851 -25.73 -0.32 -6.38
C GLY A 851 -26.15 0.71 -7.45
N THR A 852 -25.60 0.66 -8.67
CA THR A 852 -26.06 1.55 -9.75
C THR A 852 -27.38 1.06 -10.33
N ASN A 853 -28.40 1.93 -10.34
CA ASN A 853 -29.73 1.65 -10.90
C ASN A 853 -30.03 2.46 -12.17
N SER A 854 -31.17 2.20 -12.82
CA SER A 854 -31.60 2.90 -14.05
C SER A 854 -31.79 4.41 -13.86
N LEU A 855 -32.22 4.85 -12.68
CA LEU A 855 -32.39 6.27 -12.36
C LEU A 855 -31.06 7.01 -12.35
N MET A 856 -30.03 6.44 -11.72
CA MET A 856 -28.67 6.99 -11.73
C MET A 856 -28.11 7.11 -13.15
N LEU A 857 -28.32 6.10 -14.01
CA LEU A 857 -27.82 6.10 -15.38
C LEU A 857 -28.51 7.17 -16.27
N ALA A 858 -29.83 7.30 -16.14
CA ALA A 858 -30.58 8.36 -16.84
C ALA A 858 -30.18 9.76 -16.35
N CYS A 859 -29.94 9.90 -15.04
CA CYS A 859 -29.49 11.11 -14.39
C CYS A 859 -28.08 11.54 -14.84
N GLN A 860 -27.13 10.61 -14.87
CA GLN A 860 -25.74 10.86 -15.29
C GLN A 860 -25.66 11.33 -16.75
N ASN A 861 -26.50 10.77 -17.63
CA ASN A 861 -26.53 11.15 -19.05
C ASN A 861 -27.54 12.28 -19.37
N GLY A 862 -28.21 12.85 -18.37
CA GLY A 862 -29.10 14.00 -18.55
C GLY A 862 -30.43 13.70 -19.25
N HIS A 863 -30.88 12.44 -19.26
CA HIS A 863 -32.09 12.00 -19.95
C HIS A 863 -33.36 12.28 -19.13
N GLU A 864 -33.78 13.55 -19.09
CA GLU A 864 -34.92 14.04 -18.31
C GLU A 864 -36.21 13.24 -18.52
N ALA A 865 -36.52 12.88 -19.76
CA ALA A 865 -37.75 12.15 -20.09
C ALA A 865 -37.77 10.75 -19.44
N CYS A 866 -36.64 10.05 -19.45
CA CYS A 866 -36.46 8.77 -18.74
C CYS A 866 -36.54 8.95 -17.22
N VAL A 867 -35.89 9.98 -16.67
CA VAL A 867 -35.98 10.32 -15.23
C VAL A 867 -37.43 10.54 -14.80
N ARG A 868 -38.21 11.33 -15.55
CA ARG A 868 -39.63 11.56 -15.27
C ARG A 868 -40.46 10.28 -15.40
N ALA A 869 -40.15 9.40 -16.35
CA ALA A 869 -40.84 8.13 -16.51
C ALA A 869 -40.59 7.19 -15.32
N LEU A 870 -39.33 7.09 -14.86
CA LEU A 870 -38.92 6.32 -13.69
C LEU A 870 -39.57 6.82 -12.39
N LEU A 871 -39.55 8.13 -12.15
CA LEU A 871 -40.16 8.72 -10.97
C LEU A 871 -41.69 8.54 -10.96
N LYS A 872 -42.35 8.62 -12.12
CA LYS A 872 -43.78 8.27 -12.27
C LYS A 872 -44.05 6.79 -11.97
N ALA A 873 -43.09 5.91 -12.26
CA ALA A 873 -43.14 4.49 -11.93
C ALA A 873 -42.74 4.19 -10.48
N LYS A 874 -42.61 5.21 -9.61
CA LYS A 874 -42.23 5.12 -8.20
C LYS A 874 -40.82 4.56 -7.96
N ALA A 875 -39.88 4.81 -8.88
CA ALA A 875 -38.46 4.56 -8.61
C ALA A 875 -37.99 5.37 -7.39
N THR A 876 -37.13 4.79 -6.57
CA THR A 876 -36.63 5.38 -5.32
C THR A 876 -35.60 6.49 -5.63
N PRO A 877 -35.91 7.78 -5.37
CA PRO A 877 -35.03 8.89 -5.76
C PRO A 877 -33.71 8.93 -4.99
N ASP A 878 -33.73 8.50 -3.73
CA ASP A 878 -32.59 8.53 -2.80
C ASP A 878 -31.80 7.22 -2.76
N ALA A 879 -32.07 6.28 -3.68
CA ALA A 879 -31.24 5.10 -3.83
C ALA A 879 -29.78 5.52 -4.07
N ALA A 880 -28.85 4.85 -3.38
CA ALA A 880 -27.44 5.18 -3.37
C ALA A 880 -26.58 3.95 -3.69
N ARG A 881 -25.43 4.19 -4.31
CA ARG A 881 -24.39 3.18 -4.53
C ARG A 881 -23.73 2.78 -3.21
N GLU A 882 -22.90 1.75 -3.24
CA GLU A 882 -22.13 1.30 -2.06
C GLU A 882 -21.26 2.40 -1.44
N ASN A 883 -20.83 3.40 -2.20
CA ASN A 883 -20.04 4.53 -1.70
C ASN A 883 -20.90 5.70 -1.16
N GLY A 884 -22.23 5.56 -1.14
CA GLY A 884 -23.17 6.61 -0.73
C GLY A 884 -23.55 7.60 -1.83
N THR A 885 -23.02 7.48 -3.05
CA THR A 885 -23.39 8.37 -4.16
C THR A 885 -24.80 8.07 -4.66
N ASN A 886 -25.68 9.09 -4.67
CA ASN A 886 -27.07 8.98 -5.15
C ASN A 886 -27.30 9.65 -6.52
N SER A 887 -28.52 9.54 -7.06
CA SER A 887 -28.88 10.11 -8.36
C SER A 887 -28.73 11.64 -8.43
N LEU A 888 -29.06 12.35 -7.35
CA LEU A 888 -28.98 13.81 -7.29
C LEU A 888 -27.53 14.32 -7.35
N MET A 889 -26.60 13.63 -6.68
CA MET A 889 -25.16 13.93 -6.75
C MET A 889 -24.62 13.77 -8.17
N LEU A 890 -24.99 12.70 -8.88
CA LEU A 890 -24.54 12.46 -10.25
C LEU A 890 -25.06 13.52 -11.21
N VAL A 891 -26.35 13.88 -11.10
CA VAL A 891 -26.92 14.99 -11.88
C VAL A 891 -26.16 16.29 -11.65
N CYS A 892 -25.85 16.60 -10.39
CA CYS A 892 -25.17 17.83 -10.03
C CYS A 892 -23.69 17.82 -10.40
N GLN A 893 -23.06 16.65 -10.47
CA GLN A 893 -21.70 16.47 -10.96
C GLN A 893 -21.60 16.75 -12.46
N ASP A 894 -22.58 16.31 -13.27
CA ASP A 894 -22.58 16.46 -14.73
C ASP A 894 -23.38 17.68 -15.23
N GLY A 895 -24.05 18.40 -14.32
CA GLY A 895 -24.69 19.70 -14.60
C GLY A 895 -26.11 19.64 -15.17
N HIS A 896 -26.82 18.51 -15.07
CA HIS A 896 -28.14 18.32 -15.69
C HIS A 896 -29.30 18.91 -14.87
N GLU A 897 -29.40 20.24 -14.85
CA GLU A 897 -30.35 21.01 -14.01
C GLU A 897 -31.82 20.55 -14.12
N ALA A 898 -32.29 20.18 -15.32
CA ALA A 898 -33.67 19.72 -15.51
C ALA A 898 -33.95 18.38 -14.80
N CYS A 899 -32.97 17.48 -14.77
CA CYS A 899 -33.04 16.24 -14.00
C CYS A 899 -33.00 16.53 -12.49
N ALA A 900 -32.20 17.51 -12.05
CA ALA A 900 -32.10 17.88 -10.63
C ALA A 900 -33.45 18.39 -10.12
N ARG A 901 -34.09 19.27 -10.91
CA ARG A 901 -35.45 19.73 -10.63
C ARG A 901 -36.45 18.57 -10.54
N ALA A 902 -36.39 17.61 -11.48
CA ALA A 902 -37.31 16.47 -11.48
C ALA A 902 -37.14 15.61 -10.22
N LEU A 903 -35.90 15.34 -9.78
CA LEU A 903 -35.60 14.61 -8.55
C LEU A 903 -36.08 15.35 -7.30
N LEU A 904 -35.81 16.65 -7.20
CA LEU A 904 -36.23 17.47 -6.05
C LEU A 904 -37.75 17.60 -5.96
N LEU A 905 -38.45 17.71 -7.10
CA LEU A 905 -39.92 17.65 -7.13
C LEU A 905 -40.46 16.28 -6.68
N ALA A 906 -39.70 15.21 -6.88
CA ALA A 906 -39.98 13.88 -6.36
C ALA A 906 -39.50 13.67 -4.91
N LYS A 907 -39.14 14.75 -4.20
CA LYS A 907 -38.69 14.76 -2.80
C LYS A 907 -37.36 14.05 -2.53
N ALA A 908 -36.44 14.02 -3.50
CA ALA A 908 -35.06 13.61 -3.25
C ALA A 908 -34.43 14.49 -2.15
N ALA A 909 -33.63 13.88 -1.26
CA ALA A 909 -32.97 14.57 -0.16
C ALA A 909 -31.81 15.45 -0.69
N PRO A 910 -31.91 16.80 -0.60
CA PRO A 910 -30.89 17.70 -1.13
C PRO A 910 -29.56 17.62 -0.38
N ASP A 911 -29.61 17.28 0.91
CA ASP A 911 -28.46 17.26 1.84
C ASP A 911 -27.93 15.85 2.11
N ALA A 912 -28.39 14.84 1.37
CA ALA A 912 -27.77 13.53 1.42
C ALA A 912 -26.27 13.66 1.07
N ALA A 913 -25.43 12.99 1.84
CA ALA A 913 -23.98 12.99 1.70
C ALA A 913 -23.47 11.58 1.39
N ASP A 914 -22.41 11.50 0.58
CA ASP A 914 -21.70 10.24 0.35
C ASP A 914 -20.83 9.87 1.57
N LYS A 915 -20.13 8.74 1.49
CA LYS A 915 -19.25 8.28 2.58
C LYS A 915 -18.09 9.23 2.90
N ASP A 916 -17.74 10.15 2.00
CA ASP A 916 -16.71 11.17 2.22
C ASP A 916 -17.32 12.48 2.77
N GLY A 917 -18.63 12.51 3.06
CA GLY A 917 -19.35 13.71 3.50
C GLY A 917 -19.66 14.70 2.37
N ARG A 918 -19.59 14.29 1.10
CA ARG A 918 -19.84 15.20 -0.04
C ARG A 918 -21.32 15.25 -0.38
N THR A 919 -21.87 16.46 -0.47
CA THR A 919 -23.27 16.70 -0.85
C THR A 919 -23.42 17.02 -2.33
N SER A 920 -24.65 16.95 -2.86
CA SER A 920 -24.96 17.34 -4.24
C SER A 920 -24.55 18.80 -4.55
N LEU A 921 -24.64 19.69 -3.57
CA LEU A 921 -24.22 21.09 -3.71
C LEU A 921 -22.70 21.22 -3.88
N MET A 922 -21.92 20.42 -3.15
CA MET A 922 -20.46 20.38 -3.33
C MET A 922 -20.07 19.90 -4.74
N PHE A 923 -20.74 18.88 -5.28
CA PHE A 923 -20.51 18.40 -6.64
C PHE A 923 -20.85 19.46 -7.69
N ALA A 924 -21.97 20.17 -7.55
CA ALA A 924 -22.34 21.28 -8.45
C ALA A 924 -21.30 22.41 -8.40
N CYS A 925 -20.87 22.81 -7.20
CA CYS A 925 -19.93 23.91 -7.01
C CYS A 925 -18.50 23.55 -7.44
N LYS A 926 -18.06 22.30 -7.23
CA LYS A 926 -16.75 21.80 -7.68
C LYS A 926 -16.60 21.79 -9.20
N ASN A 927 -17.68 21.52 -9.95
CA ASN A 927 -17.66 21.45 -11.42
C ASN A 927 -18.22 22.73 -12.09
N GLY A 928 -18.56 23.76 -11.31
CA GLY A 928 -19.00 25.05 -11.84
C GLY A 928 -20.44 25.09 -12.36
N HIS A 929 -21.29 24.15 -11.97
CA HIS A 929 -22.68 24.05 -12.41
C HIS A 929 -23.63 24.95 -11.61
N GLU A 930 -23.56 26.26 -11.87
CA GLU A 930 -24.32 27.31 -11.17
C GLU A 930 -25.84 27.04 -11.17
N ALA A 931 -26.41 26.63 -12.30
CA ALA A 931 -27.85 26.39 -12.43
C ALA A 931 -28.33 25.25 -11.50
N CYS A 932 -27.52 24.20 -11.33
CA CYS A 932 -27.76 23.14 -10.37
C CYS A 932 -27.63 23.65 -8.93
N ALA A 933 -26.60 24.43 -8.62
CA ALA A 933 -26.41 25.04 -7.30
C ALA A 933 -27.60 25.94 -6.90
N ARG A 934 -28.07 26.81 -7.82
CA ARG A 934 -29.28 27.63 -7.60
C ARG A 934 -30.52 26.77 -7.36
N THR A 935 -30.67 25.69 -8.11
CA THR A 935 -31.82 24.77 -7.97
C THR A 935 -31.80 24.06 -6.61
N LEU A 936 -30.64 23.60 -6.14
CA LEU A 936 -30.46 22.99 -4.83
C LEU A 936 -30.73 23.97 -3.68
N LEU A 937 -30.20 25.19 -3.77
CA LEU A 937 -30.42 26.23 -2.75
C LEU A 937 -31.89 26.66 -2.68
N LYS A 938 -32.59 26.74 -3.83
CA LYS A 938 -34.05 26.95 -3.85
C LYS A 938 -34.81 25.80 -3.18
N ALA A 939 -34.27 24.58 -3.24
CA ALA A 939 -34.79 23.42 -2.53
C ALA A 939 -34.32 23.30 -1.07
N LYS A 940 -33.71 24.38 -0.51
CA LYS A 940 -33.22 24.48 0.87
C LYS A 940 -32.05 23.54 1.19
N ALA A 941 -31.20 23.21 0.22
CA ALA A 941 -29.92 22.56 0.50
C ALA A 941 -29.06 23.42 1.44
N ALA A 942 -28.39 22.78 2.40
CA ALA A 942 -27.52 23.43 3.37
C ALA A 942 -26.25 23.98 2.69
N PRO A 943 -26.07 25.31 2.59
CA PRO A 943 -24.91 25.90 1.94
C PRO A 943 -23.59 25.61 2.69
N ASP A 944 -23.69 25.49 4.01
CA ASP A 944 -22.56 25.33 4.95
C ASP A 944 -22.31 23.87 5.35
N ALA A 945 -22.95 22.92 4.66
CA ALA A 945 -22.61 21.51 4.84
C ALA A 945 -21.12 21.32 4.53
N ALA A 946 -20.42 20.62 5.42
CA ALA A 946 -18.98 20.40 5.37
C ALA A 946 -18.66 18.91 5.40
N GLN A 947 -17.61 18.51 4.69
CA GLN A 947 -17.01 17.18 4.80
C GLN A 947 -16.39 16.98 6.19
N GLU A 948 -15.98 15.75 6.52
CA GLU A 948 -15.33 15.43 7.80
C GLU A 948 -14.05 16.25 8.06
N ASN A 949 -13.37 16.70 6.99
CA ASN A 949 -12.20 17.57 7.06
C ASN A 949 -12.53 19.08 7.09
N GLY A 950 -13.81 19.44 7.22
CA GLY A 950 -14.30 20.83 7.22
C GLY A 950 -14.49 21.46 5.84
N TRP A 951 -14.32 20.71 4.74
CA TRP A 951 -14.38 21.26 3.38
C TRP A 951 -15.81 21.55 2.92
N THR A 952 -16.10 22.81 2.52
CA THR A 952 -17.45 23.27 2.13
C THR A 952 -17.65 23.40 0.61
N SER A 953 -18.90 23.64 0.19
CA SER A 953 -19.25 23.94 -1.21
C SER A 953 -18.58 25.24 -1.71
N LEU A 954 -18.43 26.24 -0.83
CA LEU A 954 -17.78 27.52 -1.15
C LEU A 954 -16.28 27.34 -1.40
N MET A 955 -15.60 26.57 -0.53
CA MET A 955 -14.19 26.21 -0.73
C MET A 955 -13.98 25.48 -2.07
N SER A 956 -14.90 24.58 -2.43
CA SER A 956 -14.86 23.85 -3.71
C SER A 956 -15.01 24.79 -4.92
N ALA A 957 -15.93 25.75 -4.87
CA ALA A 957 -16.09 26.75 -5.93
C ALA A 957 -14.86 27.65 -6.07
N CYS A 958 -14.30 28.12 -4.94
CA CYS A 958 -13.13 28.99 -4.92
C CYS A 958 -11.86 28.27 -5.43
N GLN A 959 -11.62 27.03 -4.99
CA GLN A 959 -10.44 26.26 -5.40
C GLN A 959 -10.40 26.02 -6.93
N ASN A 960 -11.56 25.79 -7.54
CA ASN A 960 -11.67 25.50 -8.96
C ASN A 960 -11.96 26.75 -9.82
N GLY A 961 -11.96 27.95 -9.23
CA GLY A 961 -12.14 29.22 -9.94
C GLY A 961 -13.56 29.46 -10.47
N HIS A 962 -14.57 28.84 -9.88
CA HIS A 962 -15.97 28.93 -10.32
C HIS A 962 -16.69 30.12 -9.67
N GLU A 963 -16.39 31.33 -10.16
CA GLU A 963 -16.89 32.60 -9.62
C GLU A 963 -18.43 32.65 -9.50
N ALA A 964 -19.16 32.20 -10.52
CA ALA A 964 -20.62 32.26 -10.53
C ALA A 964 -21.25 31.36 -9.44
N CYS A 965 -20.65 30.21 -9.16
CA CYS A 965 -21.05 29.33 -8.06
C CYS A 965 -20.74 29.97 -6.70
N ALA A 966 -19.53 30.54 -6.54
CA ALA A 966 -19.15 31.22 -5.30
C ALA A 966 -20.09 32.40 -5.00
N ARG A 967 -20.42 33.22 -6.01
CA ARG A 967 -21.39 34.32 -5.88
C ARG A 967 -22.77 33.82 -5.45
N THR A 968 -23.25 32.76 -6.09
CA THR A 968 -24.54 32.14 -5.75
C THR A 968 -24.58 31.64 -4.30
N LEU A 969 -23.49 31.04 -3.81
CA LEU A 969 -23.36 30.59 -2.42
C LEU A 969 -23.31 31.77 -1.44
N LEU A 970 -22.57 32.83 -1.76
CA LEU A 970 -22.52 34.05 -0.94
C LEU A 970 -23.87 34.77 -0.89
N GLU A 971 -24.61 34.82 -2.00
CA GLU A 971 -26.01 35.30 -2.03
C GLU A 971 -26.91 34.48 -1.08
N ALA A 972 -26.63 33.18 -0.93
CA ALA A 972 -27.30 32.29 0.00
C ALA A 972 -26.72 32.32 1.43
N LYS A 973 -25.82 33.26 1.73
CA LYS A 973 -25.15 33.46 3.03
C LYS A 973 -24.28 32.26 3.48
N ALA A 974 -23.67 31.56 2.52
CA ALA A 974 -22.67 30.53 2.83
C ALA A 974 -21.45 31.14 3.55
N ALA A 975 -20.96 30.45 4.58
CA ALA A 975 -19.84 30.86 5.44
C ALA A 975 -18.49 30.25 5.02
#